data_AF-A0A3L7IYX6-F1
#
_entry.id   AF-A0A3L7IYX6-F1
#
_cell.length_a   1.000
_cell.length_b   1.000
_cell.length_c   1.000
_cell.angle_alpha   90.00
_cell.angle_beta   90.00
_cell.angle_gamma   90.00
#
_symmetry.space_group_name_H-M   'P 1'
#
loop_
_entity.id
_entity.type
_entity.pdbx_description
1 polymer ?
#
loop_
_entity_poly.entity_id
_entity_poly.type
_entity_poly.pdbx_seq_one_letter_code
_entity_poly.pdbx_strand_id
1 'polypeptide(L)'
;MNRATRSTSFSATRMLVACVAIALVLVGCSAPAPEPTATPTTTAAPFEITKIASLGDSMSLAVNACDRSGSCPEVAWSTGTDPQVQSLAARVGETSGAVPTTEIIASDGASAESLPDQAVRAVELEPDLVTVLIGANDACAPSFDEMTPEPVFTQNVTAAFNALATGLPDARVYVSSVPNLVRLIDAKKDDPTAVATWKKIAQCRSILFNATSTEQADVDRRAAISALIETYNGVLADACATHPHCIWDDDAAFDLEFTGNDVSSIDYFHPSASGQQKLAAVAWDVLTNSGELTTSSGAGVGERPSTELDVVKNELDPAGASGSRLTAKGKLGASDALEVAPKGSGSACSTGSPCSLETALGKAGEGDVITLADGDYGSMELNGGANLKSLKSNVLVGPAPDATPTFDRLKIAVPSVTWRDITVTGVMYVNKPAVDTRLEGVHVSGTGLFLRSHHVTVTNSLFEGGSSVDGIQVGGASDVLIENNEVRDYDQNKNNGLHADCVQVFDSTNVTLRANKLSNCYNAGIILSSGKGTGMKDILIESNFVQGCIVKSSNCQGGSAADLRYVKTENLVVRNNSFSGGSVRIDPLPGLVFDRNIVAYLADCTSPMTNSIVEKWNAKSCEEPDAVGSAGNRTGDVLYVDEEGGDLHLAEAGSAAITPAGPQVQARADIDGEPLEPAVAGAAAR
;
A
#
# COMPACT_ATOMS: atom_id res chain seq x y z
N MET A 1 -55.39 24.86 7.79
CA MET A 1 -55.17 25.06 9.25
C MET A 1 -55.06 23.70 9.91
N ASN A 2 -54.08 23.59 10.80
CA ASN A 2 -53.41 22.38 11.26
C ASN A 2 -54.21 21.39 12.13
N ARG A 3 -53.60 20.18 12.22
CA ARG A 3 -53.55 19.20 13.33
C ARG A 3 -54.64 18.14 13.44
N ALA A 4 -54.20 16.88 13.40
CA ALA A 4 -54.69 15.84 14.30
C ALA A 4 -53.55 14.88 14.67
N THR A 5 -53.43 14.65 15.98
CA THR A 5 -52.43 13.80 16.67
C THR A 5 -53.15 12.72 17.46
N ARG A 6 -52.54 11.51 17.48
CA ARG A 6 -52.42 10.52 18.57
C ARG A 6 -53.69 10.04 19.33
N SER A 7 -53.88 8.73 19.44
CA SER A 7 -53.33 7.91 20.54
C SER A 7 -54.03 6.54 20.70
N THR A 8 -53.24 5.62 21.23
CA THR A 8 -53.41 4.18 21.54
C THR A 8 -54.27 3.87 22.77
N SER A 9 -54.81 2.65 22.87
CA SER A 9 -54.69 1.83 24.10
C SER A 9 -55.05 0.34 23.88
N PHE A 10 -54.40 -0.51 24.66
CA PHE A 10 -54.38 -1.97 24.61
C PHE A 10 -55.25 -2.59 25.72
N SER A 11 -55.70 -3.83 25.46
CA SER A 11 -55.70 -5.00 26.38
C SER A 11 -57.00 -5.54 27.02
N ALA A 12 -57.06 -6.87 26.96
CA ALA A 12 -57.49 -7.85 27.97
C ALA A 12 -58.95 -8.33 28.03
N THR A 13 -59.17 -9.64 27.78
CA THR A 13 -59.36 -10.69 28.83
C THR A 13 -60.15 -11.92 28.31
N ARG A 14 -59.74 -13.10 28.77
CA ARG A 14 -60.22 -14.48 28.51
C ARG A 14 -61.63 -14.83 29.03
N MET A 15 -62.28 -15.80 28.38
CA MET A 15 -63.31 -16.76 28.87
C MET A 15 -63.57 -17.77 27.72
N LEU A 16 -64.01 -19.03 27.83
CA LEU A 16 -64.25 -20.05 28.87
C LEU A 16 -64.48 -21.39 28.09
N VAL A 17 -64.30 -22.55 28.74
CA VAL A 17 -64.40 -23.91 28.16
C VAL A 17 -65.84 -24.46 28.18
N ALA A 18 -66.23 -25.26 27.17
CA ALA A 18 -67.24 -26.33 27.31
C ALA A 18 -67.11 -27.41 26.22
N CYS A 19 -66.99 -28.68 26.64
CA CYS A 19 -66.99 -29.91 25.84
C CYS A 19 -68.42 -30.43 25.56
N VAL A 20 -68.60 -31.33 24.56
CA VAL A 20 -69.32 -32.64 24.66
C VAL A 20 -69.35 -33.42 23.31
N ALA A 21 -68.85 -34.68 23.40
CA ALA A 21 -69.22 -35.99 22.80
C ALA A 21 -69.44 -36.27 21.28
N ILE A 22 -68.45 -36.94 20.68
CA ILE A 22 -68.37 -38.32 20.09
C ILE A 22 -69.60 -38.99 19.44
N ALA A 23 -69.44 -39.43 18.17
CA ALA A 23 -69.82 -40.78 17.67
C ALA A 23 -68.98 -41.20 16.43
N LEU A 24 -68.39 -42.41 16.48
CA LEU A 24 -67.54 -43.05 15.47
C LEU A 24 -68.37 -43.80 14.39
N VAL A 25 -67.91 -43.79 13.13
CA VAL A 25 -68.05 -44.91 12.17
C VAL A 25 -66.75 -45.06 11.37
N LEU A 26 -66.14 -46.25 11.46
CA LEU A 26 -64.96 -46.69 10.71
C LEU A 26 -65.35 -47.26 9.34
N VAL A 27 -64.75 -46.75 8.26
CA VAL A 27 -64.51 -47.50 7.02
C VAL A 27 -63.12 -47.12 6.50
N GLY A 28 -62.21 -48.09 6.43
CA GLY A 28 -60.88 -47.93 5.89
C GLY A 28 -60.90 -47.91 4.35
N CYS A 29 -60.44 -46.80 3.78
CA CYS A 29 -59.93 -46.70 2.43
C CYS A 29 -58.55 -46.06 2.51
N SER A 30 -57.54 -46.70 1.92
CA SER A 30 -56.15 -46.26 1.91
C SER A 30 -56.00 -44.92 1.18
N ALA A 31 -55.64 -43.87 1.93
CA ALA A 31 -55.24 -42.58 1.38
C ALA A 31 -53.71 -42.55 1.14
N PRO A 32 -53.22 -41.87 0.08
CA PRO A 32 -51.80 -41.80 -0.24
C PRO A 32 -51.05 -40.99 0.83
N ALA A 33 -49.81 -41.41 1.12
CA ALA A 33 -48.93 -40.73 2.05
C ALA A 33 -48.67 -39.29 1.60
N PRO A 34 -48.71 -38.30 2.51
CA PRO A 34 -48.31 -36.93 2.19
C PRO A 34 -46.80 -36.91 1.90
N GLU A 35 -46.43 -36.30 0.78
CA GLU A 35 -45.03 -35.97 0.47
C GLU A 35 -44.45 -35.11 1.60
N PRO A 36 -43.18 -35.35 2.02
CA PRO A 36 -42.55 -34.53 3.04
C PRO A 36 -42.35 -33.12 2.50
N THR A 37 -43.15 -32.19 3.00
CA THR A 37 -42.88 -30.75 2.88
C THR A 37 -41.51 -30.50 3.47
N ALA A 38 -40.57 -30.07 2.62
CA ALA A 38 -39.25 -29.63 3.06
C ALA A 38 -39.43 -28.62 4.19
N THR A 39 -38.93 -28.99 5.37
CA THR A 39 -38.81 -28.08 6.50
C THR A 39 -37.93 -26.91 6.06
N PRO A 40 -38.26 -25.64 6.33
CA PRO A 40 -37.36 -24.54 6.04
C PRO A 40 -36.05 -24.82 6.76
N THR A 41 -35.01 -25.03 5.97
CA THR A 41 -33.65 -25.24 6.44
C THR A 41 -33.27 -24.03 7.28
N THR A 42 -33.01 -24.30 8.55
CA THR A 42 -32.14 -23.56 9.48
C THR A 42 -31.95 -22.08 9.18
N THR A 43 -32.58 -21.19 9.98
CA THR A 43 -32.13 -19.80 10.12
C THR A 43 -30.63 -19.83 10.36
N ALA A 44 -29.84 -19.31 9.42
CA ALA A 44 -28.40 -19.19 9.58
C ALA A 44 -28.15 -18.48 10.92
N ALA A 45 -27.22 -19.01 11.72
CA ALA A 45 -26.79 -18.33 12.93
C ALA A 45 -26.34 -16.91 12.55
N PRO A 46 -26.64 -15.88 13.36
CA PRO A 46 -26.19 -14.53 13.07
C PRO A 46 -24.66 -14.53 12.98
N PHE A 47 -24.14 -14.00 11.89
CA PHE A 47 -22.70 -13.93 11.66
C PHE A 47 -22.09 -12.96 12.67
N GLU A 48 -21.07 -13.46 13.36
CA GLU A 48 -20.36 -12.71 14.38
C GLU A 48 -19.33 -11.79 13.74
N ILE A 49 -19.27 -10.55 14.19
CA ILE A 49 -18.25 -9.58 13.79
C ILE A 49 -17.24 -9.49 14.92
N THR A 50 -16.08 -10.08 14.72
CA THR A 50 -14.95 -10.09 15.68
C THR A 50 -13.78 -9.23 15.20
N LYS A 51 -13.73 -8.90 13.91
CA LYS A 51 -12.75 -8.00 13.30
C LYS A 51 -13.39 -7.05 12.29
N ILE A 52 -13.07 -5.76 12.39
CA ILE A 52 -13.52 -4.71 11.48
C ILE A 52 -12.32 -4.04 10.82
N ALA A 53 -12.33 -3.92 9.50
CA ALA A 53 -11.36 -3.13 8.74
C ALA A 53 -12.03 -1.91 8.11
N SER A 54 -11.51 -0.71 8.33
CA SER A 54 -12.07 0.53 7.77
C SER A 54 -11.21 1.10 6.64
N LEU A 55 -11.83 1.23 5.48
CA LEU A 55 -11.28 1.76 4.24
C LEU A 55 -11.92 3.13 3.99
N GLY A 56 -11.17 4.00 3.34
CA GLY A 56 -11.61 5.33 3.02
C GLY A 56 -10.51 6.37 3.06
N ASP A 57 -10.92 7.58 3.37
CA ASP A 57 -10.05 8.75 3.39
C ASP A 57 -9.87 9.34 4.80
N SER A 58 -9.54 10.63 4.86
CA SER A 58 -9.37 11.41 6.07
C SER A 58 -10.60 11.39 6.99
N MET A 59 -11.81 11.16 6.45
CA MET A 59 -13.03 11.02 7.24
C MET A 59 -13.01 9.74 8.09
N SER A 60 -12.51 8.64 7.54
CA SER A 60 -12.37 7.36 8.26
C SER A 60 -11.21 7.36 9.28
N LEU A 61 -10.26 8.28 9.14
CA LEU A 61 -9.22 8.57 10.13
C LEU A 61 -9.61 9.60 11.20
N ALA A 62 -10.82 10.18 11.06
CA ALA A 62 -11.31 11.31 11.84
C ALA A 62 -10.28 12.44 11.98
N VAL A 63 -9.66 12.81 10.86
CA VAL A 63 -8.72 13.92 10.80
C VAL A 63 -9.37 15.18 11.37
N ASN A 64 -8.65 15.85 12.28
CA ASN A 64 -9.07 17.08 12.95
C ASN A 64 -10.39 16.98 13.73
N ALA A 65 -10.89 15.79 14.04
CA ALA A 65 -12.14 15.61 14.79
C ALA A 65 -11.97 15.84 16.30
N CYS A 66 -10.73 15.83 16.79
CA CYS A 66 -10.36 16.07 18.19
C CYS A 66 -9.81 17.49 18.41
N ASP A 67 -9.47 17.83 19.65
CA ASP A 67 -8.89 19.13 20.04
C ASP A 67 -7.41 19.32 19.58
N ARG A 68 -6.97 18.58 18.55
CA ARG A 68 -5.64 18.64 17.96
C ARG A 68 -5.68 18.39 16.46
N SER A 69 -4.74 18.97 15.73
CA SER A 69 -4.61 18.73 14.29
C SER A 69 -4.05 17.33 14.00
N GLY A 70 -4.47 16.74 12.87
CA GLY A 70 -4.06 15.41 12.39
C GLY A 70 -5.11 14.33 12.64
N SER A 71 -4.75 13.08 12.35
CA SER A 71 -5.64 11.92 12.56
C SER A 71 -6.02 11.75 14.03
N CYS A 72 -7.28 11.40 14.26
CA CYS A 72 -7.81 11.12 15.59
C CYS A 72 -8.59 9.79 15.60
N PRO A 73 -7.89 8.65 15.47
CA PRO A 73 -8.53 7.34 15.33
C PRO A 73 -9.44 6.99 16.51
N GLU A 74 -9.18 7.52 17.71
CA GLU A 74 -10.03 7.30 18.89
C GLU A 74 -11.47 7.78 18.71
N VAL A 75 -11.74 8.77 17.84
CA VAL A 75 -13.10 9.27 17.56
C VAL A 75 -13.59 8.89 16.16
N ALA A 76 -12.93 7.93 15.49
CA ALA A 76 -13.34 7.48 14.16
C ALA A 76 -14.70 6.77 14.19
N TRP A 77 -15.56 7.10 13.22
CA TRP A 77 -16.94 6.59 13.13
C TRP A 77 -17.02 5.06 13.09
N SER A 78 -16.08 4.39 12.41
CA SER A 78 -16.11 2.93 12.23
C SER A 78 -15.41 2.18 13.36
N THR A 79 -14.24 2.63 13.79
CA THR A 79 -13.29 1.85 14.61
C THR A 79 -12.95 2.50 15.95
N GLY A 80 -13.43 3.72 16.20
CA GLY A 80 -13.00 4.53 17.34
C GLY A 80 -13.35 3.93 18.70
N THR A 81 -12.57 4.34 19.71
CA THR A 81 -12.68 3.85 21.10
C THR A 81 -13.33 4.84 22.05
N ASP A 82 -13.54 6.09 21.62
CA ASP A 82 -14.17 7.11 22.45
C ASP A 82 -15.67 6.80 22.64
N PRO A 83 -16.14 6.65 23.90
CA PRO A 83 -17.52 6.28 24.17
C PRO A 83 -18.54 7.37 23.79
N GLN A 84 -18.11 8.63 23.61
CA GLN A 84 -19.00 9.72 23.18
C GLN A 84 -19.39 9.59 21.71
N VAL A 85 -18.52 9.02 20.87
CA VAL A 85 -18.81 8.80 19.45
C VAL A 85 -19.74 7.62 19.24
N GLN A 86 -19.64 6.59 20.09
CA GLN A 86 -20.31 5.30 19.89
C GLN A 86 -20.08 4.79 18.46
N SER A 87 -18.81 4.53 18.15
CA SER A 87 -18.39 4.01 16.84
C SER A 87 -19.14 2.72 16.47
N LEU A 88 -19.06 2.35 15.19
CA LEU A 88 -19.63 1.09 14.72
C LEU A 88 -19.09 -0.11 15.51
N ALA A 89 -17.77 -0.17 15.75
CA ALA A 89 -17.14 -1.21 16.56
C ALA A 89 -17.68 -1.25 18.00
N ALA A 90 -17.89 -0.09 18.63
CA ALA A 90 -18.46 -0.03 19.97
C ALA A 90 -19.90 -0.60 20.00
N ARG A 91 -20.74 -0.25 19.01
CA ARG A 91 -22.13 -0.73 18.90
C ARG A 91 -22.20 -2.23 18.63
N VAL A 92 -21.31 -2.75 17.77
CA VAL A 92 -21.15 -4.20 17.56
C VAL A 92 -20.78 -4.88 18.89
N GLY A 93 -19.85 -4.31 19.65
CA GLY A 93 -19.43 -4.85 20.94
C GLY A 93 -20.53 -4.85 22.00
N GLU A 94 -21.35 -3.80 22.06
CA GLU A 94 -22.53 -3.73 22.94
C GLU A 94 -23.55 -4.83 22.62
N THR A 95 -23.68 -5.22 21.35
CA THR A 95 -24.63 -6.22 20.89
C THR A 95 -24.11 -7.66 21.02
N SER A 96 -22.82 -7.88 20.73
CA SER A 96 -22.17 -9.20 20.74
C SER A 96 -21.54 -9.58 22.09
N GLY A 97 -21.35 -8.60 22.99
CA GLY A 97 -20.72 -8.81 24.31
C GLY A 97 -19.20 -8.66 24.32
N ALA A 98 -18.55 -8.46 23.16
CA ALA A 98 -17.12 -8.20 23.05
C ALA A 98 -16.85 -7.20 21.91
N VAL A 99 -16.04 -6.17 22.17
CA VAL A 99 -15.66 -5.20 21.13
C VAL A 99 -14.77 -5.89 20.08
N PRO A 100 -15.09 -5.78 18.77
CA PRO A 100 -14.26 -6.33 17.71
C PRO A 100 -12.84 -5.76 17.74
N THR A 101 -11.87 -6.54 17.27
CA THR A 101 -10.58 -5.98 16.86
C THR A 101 -10.79 -5.05 15.66
N THR A 102 -10.08 -3.93 15.62
CA THR A 102 -10.29 -2.92 14.59
C THR A 102 -8.98 -2.54 13.92
N GLU A 103 -9.03 -2.35 12.60
CA GLU A 103 -7.91 -1.89 11.80
C GLU A 103 -8.38 -0.74 10.90
N ILE A 104 -7.62 0.36 10.87
CA ILE A 104 -7.87 1.46 9.94
C ILE A 104 -6.86 1.36 8.80
N ILE A 105 -7.37 1.08 7.61
CA ILE A 105 -6.61 1.00 6.36
C ILE A 105 -6.70 2.33 5.58
N ALA A 106 -7.76 3.10 5.83
CA ALA A 106 -7.98 4.43 5.29
C ALA A 106 -6.76 5.35 5.43
N SER A 107 -6.59 6.28 4.47
CA SER A 107 -5.45 7.22 4.45
C SER A 107 -5.89 8.65 4.19
N ASP A 108 -5.24 9.62 4.84
CA ASP A 108 -5.54 11.04 4.66
C ASP A 108 -5.29 11.45 3.20
N GLY A 109 -6.21 12.24 2.63
CA GLY A 109 -6.20 12.63 1.22
C GLY A 109 -6.47 11.51 0.20
N ALA A 110 -6.89 10.32 0.62
CA ALA A 110 -7.21 9.24 -0.32
C ALA A 110 -8.39 9.60 -1.23
N SER A 111 -8.21 9.38 -2.53
CA SER A 111 -9.28 9.29 -3.52
C SER A 111 -9.61 7.82 -3.81
N ALA A 112 -10.61 7.56 -4.67
CA ALA A 112 -10.96 6.20 -5.10
C ALA A 112 -9.77 5.44 -5.69
N GLU A 113 -8.76 6.13 -6.24
CA GLU A 113 -7.51 5.51 -6.69
C GLU A 113 -6.80 4.69 -5.60
N SER A 114 -6.94 5.08 -4.33
CA SER A 114 -6.38 4.32 -3.20
C SER A 114 -7.21 3.11 -2.80
N LEU A 115 -8.49 3.05 -3.19
CA LEU A 115 -9.44 2.05 -2.69
C LEU A 115 -9.05 0.60 -3.03
N PRO A 116 -8.53 0.26 -4.24
CA PRO A 116 -8.04 -1.09 -4.54
C PRO A 116 -6.96 -1.59 -3.59
N ASP A 117 -5.97 -0.74 -3.28
CA ASP A 117 -4.89 -1.11 -2.36
C ASP A 117 -5.40 -1.31 -0.94
N GLN A 118 -6.36 -0.48 -0.52
CA GLN A 118 -7.00 -0.63 0.78
C GLN A 118 -7.85 -1.91 0.85
N ALA A 119 -8.55 -2.28 -0.24
CA ALA A 119 -9.28 -3.54 -0.34
C ALA A 119 -8.38 -4.77 -0.26
N VAL A 120 -7.22 -4.76 -0.92
CA VAL A 120 -6.25 -5.85 -0.83
C VAL A 120 -5.71 -6.01 0.61
N ARG A 121 -5.38 -4.90 1.28
CA ARG A 121 -4.96 -4.94 2.69
C ARG A 121 -6.08 -5.45 3.61
N ALA A 122 -7.34 -5.15 3.27
CA ALA A 122 -8.48 -5.70 4.01
C ALA A 122 -8.53 -7.22 3.85
N VAL A 123 -8.33 -7.74 2.64
CA VAL A 123 -8.27 -9.19 2.38
C VAL A 123 -7.23 -9.88 3.27
N GLU A 124 -6.03 -9.32 3.37
CA GLU A 124 -4.93 -9.88 4.20
C GLU A 124 -5.27 -9.95 5.70
N LEU A 125 -6.11 -9.02 6.18
CA LEU A 125 -6.51 -8.97 7.57
C LEU A 125 -7.63 -9.96 7.90
N GLU A 126 -8.29 -10.55 6.90
CA GLU A 126 -9.45 -11.43 7.06
C GLU A 126 -10.49 -10.86 8.05
N PRO A 127 -10.99 -9.62 7.85
CA PRO A 127 -12.03 -9.03 8.70
C PRO A 127 -13.39 -9.66 8.42
N ASP A 128 -14.23 -9.67 9.44
CA ASP A 128 -15.63 -10.10 9.32
C ASP A 128 -16.49 -8.99 8.69
N LEU A 129 -16.09 -7.73 8.91
CA LEU A 129 -16.73 -6.56 8.33
C LEU A 129 -15.70 -5.57 7.77
N VAL A 130 -15.88 -5.20 6.52
CA VAL A 130 -15.17 -4.11 5.86
C VAL A 130 -16.10 -2.90 5.80
N THR A 131 -15.62 -1.72 6.20
CA THR A 131 -16.34 -0.46 5.98
C THR A 131 -15.64 0.38 4.92
N VAL A 132 -16.40 1.01 4.02
CA VAL A 132 -15.86 1.83 2.93
C VAL A 132 -16.52 3.21 2.95
N LEU A 133 -15.72 4.27 2.99
CA LEU A 133 -16.15 5.66 2.79
C LEU A 133 -15.09 6.41 1.97
N ILE A 134 -15.33 6.61 0.68
CA ILE A 134 -14.33 7.15 -0.25
C ILE A 134 -14.98 7.91 -1.39
N GLY A 135 -14.35 9.01 -1.82
CA GLY A 135 -14.80 9.80 -2.96
C GLY A 135 -14.87 11.30 -2.70
N ALA A 136 -14.68 11.73 -1.45
CA ALA A 136 -14.66 13.16 -1.14
C ALA A 136 -13.49 13.87 -1.84
N ASN A 137 -12.29 13.27 -1.78
CA ASN A 137 -11.09 13.82 -2.44
C ASN A 137 -11.13 13.70 -3.98
N ASP A 138 -12.02 12.87 -4.54
CA ASP A 138 -12.26 12.79 -5.99
C ASP A 138 -13.09 13.98 -6.52
N ALA A 139 -13.94 14.57 -5.67
CA ALA A 139 -14.77 15.74 -5.98
C ALA A 139 -14.14 17.06 -5.49
N CYS A 140 -13.29 17.00 -4.47
CA CYS A 140 -12.63 18.11 -3.82
C CYS A 140 -11.24 18.33 -4.45
N ALA A 141 -11.18 19.18 -5.47
CA ALA A 141 -9.97 19.44 -6.28
C ALA A 141 -9.68 20.95 -6.46
N PRO A 142 -8.46 21.35 -6.88
CA PRO A 142 -8.13 22.75 -7.18
C PRO A 142 -8.93 23.37 -8.34
N SER A 143 -9.38 22.54 -9.28
CA SER A 143 -10.21 22.91 -10.44
C SER A 143 -11.07 21.72 -10.90
N PHE A 144 -11.94 21.94 -11.89
CA PHE A 144 -12.83 20.88 -12.41
C PHE A 144 -12.09 19.79 -13.19
N ASP A 145 -11.06 20.16 -13.94
CA ASP A 145 -10.24 19.26 -14.74
C ASP A 145 -9.30 18.39 -13.89
N GLU A 146 -9.11 18.74 -12.62
CA GLU A 146 -8.34 17.98 -11.63
C GLU A 146 -9.22 17.03 -10.80
N MET A 147 -10.55 17.02 -11.00
CA MET A 147 -11.44 16.02 -10.38
C MET A 147 -11.32 14.67 -11.08
N THR A 148 -11.60 13.58 -10.35
CA THR A 148 -11.57 12.25 -10.94
C THR A 148 -12.67 12.10 -12.00
N PRO A 149 -12.38 11.75 -13.26
CA PRO A 149 -13.45 11.46 -14.21
C PRO A 149 -14.25 10.23 -13.76
N GLU A 150 -15.57 10.24 -13.90
CA GLU A 150 -16.44 9.09 -13.55
C GLU A 150 -15.88 7.75 -14.05
N PRO A 151 -15.42 7.59 -15.30
CA PRO A 151 -14.88 6.30 -15.75
C PRO A 151 -13.65 5.82 -14.95
N VAL A 152 -12.83 6.74 -14.45
CA VAL A 152 -11.66 6.45 -13.60
C VAL A 152 -12.13 6.07 -12.19
N PHE A 153 -13.11 6.79 -11.65
CA PHE A 153 -13.74 6.45 -10.38
C PHE A 153 -14.35 5.04 -10.42
N THR A 154 -15.14 4.73 -11.46
CA THR A 154 -15.71 3.39 -11.73
C THR A 154 -14.66 2.31 -11.83
N GLN A 155 -13.58 2.56 -12.54
CA GLN A 155 -12.48 1.62 -12.64
C GLN A 155 -11.90 1.27 -11.27
N ASN A 156 -11.59 2.29 -10.46
CA ASN A 156 -10.95 2.10 -9.16
C ASN A 156 -11.89 1.43 -8.15
N VAL A 157 -13.14 1.87 -8.08
CA VAL A 157 -14.15 1.25 -7.22
C VAL A 157 -14.39 -0.20 -7.62
N THR A 158 -14.63 -0.48 -8.90
CA THR A 158 -14.86 -1.85 -9.39
C THR A 158 -13.68 -2.76 -9.07
N ALA A 159 -12.44 -2.28 -9.22
CA ALA A 159 -11.25 -3.04 -8.87
C ALA A 159 -11.19 -3.40 -7.37
N ALA A 160 -11.52 -2.45 -6.50
CA ALA A 160 -11.56 -2.68 -5.06
C ALA A 160 -12.63 -3.70 -4.65
N PHE A 161 -13.86 -3.54 -5.15
CA PHE A 161 -14.97 -4.44 -4.81
C PHE A 161 -14.77 -5.84 -5.37
N ASN A 162 -14.16 -5.99 -6.54
CA ASN A 162 -13.75 -7.31 -7.04
C ASN A 162 -12.69 -7.97 -6.15
N ALA A 163 -11.74 -7.20 -5.60
CA ALA A 163 -10.74 -7.72 -4.66
C ALA A 163 -11.41 -8.20 -3.36
N LEU A 164 -12.33 -7.40 -2.80
CA LEU A 164 -13.11 -7.79 -1.62
C LEU A 164 -13.96 -9.04 -1.89
N ALA A 165 -14.73 -9.06 -2.98
CA ALA A 165 -15.59 -10.20 -3.31
C ALA A 165 -14.81 -11.50 -3.57
N THR A 166 -13.58 -11.39 -4.07
CA THR A 166 -12.72 -12.57 -4.33
C THR A 166 -11.98 -13.03 -3.08
N GLY A 167 -11.39 -12.11 -2.33
CA GLY A 167 -10.52 -12.42 -1.20
C GLY A 167 -11.25 -12.58 0.14
N LEU A 168 -12.41 -11.95 0.27
CA LEU A 168 -13.27 -12.01 1.44
C LEU A 168 -14.71 -12.38 1.03
N PRO A 169 -14.93 -13.52 0.38
CA PRO A 169 -16.24 -13.87 -0.19
C PRO A 169 -17.34 -13.99 0.87
N ASP A 170 -16.97 -14.27 2.12
CA ASP A 170 -17.88 -14.42 3.27
C ASP A 170 -17.94 -13.17 4.17
N ALA A 171 -17.05 -12.18 3.98
CA ALA A 171 -17.07 -10.97 4.79
C ALA A 171 -18.19 -10.04 4.32
N ARG A 172 -18.72 -9.27 5.27
CA ARG A 172 -19.66 -8.20 4.95
C ARG A 172 -18.91 -6.96 4.54
N VAL A 173 -19.47 -6.21 3.59
CA VAL A 173 -18.92 -4.93 3.16
C VAL A 173 -19.99 -3.86 3.35
N TYR A 174 -19.83 -2.97 4.31
CA TYR A 174 -20.66 -1.77 4.42
C TYR A 174 -20.05 -0.64 3.60
N VAL A 175 -20.85 -0.01 2.75
CA VAL A 175 -20.41 1.07 1.87
C VAL A 175 -21.22 2.31 2.19
N SER A 176 -20.54 3.31 2.74
CA SER A 176 -21.09 4.63 2.95
C SER A 176 -21.04 5.41 1.63
N SER A 177 -22.14 6.06 1.29
CA SER A 177 -22.15 7.12 0.29
C SER A 177 -21.22 8.26 0.70
N VAL A 178 -20.63 8.92 -0.30
CA VAL A 178 -19.87 10.15 -0.10
C VAL A 178 -20.84 11.22 0.40
N PRO A 179 -20.59 11.90 1.53
CA PRO A 179 -21.46 12.96 2.01
C PRO A 179 -21.59 14.10 1.01
N ASN A 180 -22.73 14.77 0.99
CA ASN A 180 -22.89 15.94 0.13
C ASN A 180 -22.00 17.09 0.63
N LEU A 181 -20.83 17.22 0.02
CA LEU A 181 -19.80 18.19 0.42
C LEU A 181 -20.25 19.65 0.26
N VAL A 182 -21.27 19.93 -0.57
CA VAL A 182 -21.80 21.29 -0.75
C VAL A 182 -22.54 21.76 0.50
N ARG A 183 -23.16 20.85 1.27
CA ARG A 183 -23.85 21.17 2.54
C ARG A 183 -22.91 21.74 3.60
N LEU A 184 -21.59 21.50 3.46
CA LEU A 184 -20.58 22.12 4.32
C LEU A 184 -20.66 23.64 4.28
N ILE A 185 -20.91 24.20 3.09
CA ILE A 185 -21.06 25.64 2.90
C ILE A 185 -22.27 26.13 3.69
N ASP A 186 -23.42 25.47 3.59
CA ASP A 186 -24.61 25.88 4.35
C ASP A 186 -24.42 25.81 5.86
N ALA A 187 -23.65 24.83 6.34
CA ALA A 187 -23.35 24.66 7.76
C ALA A 187 -22.42 25.75 8.34
N LYS A 188 -21.57 26.37 7.52
CA LYS A 188 -20.45 27.23 7.99
C LYS A 188 -20.24 28.55 7.25
N LYS A 189 -20.96 28.87 6.17
CA LYS A 189 -20.80 30.11 5.38
C LYS A 189 -21.00 31.41 6.18
N ASP A 190 -21.75 31.33 7.28
CA ASP A 190 -22.01 32.48 8.16
C ASP A 190 -20.94 32.63 9.26
N ASP A 191 -19.99 31.70 9.37
CA ASP A 191 -18.79 31.80 10.22
C ASP A 191 -17.64 32.45 9.43
N PRO A 192 -17.26 33.70 9.75
CA PRO A 192 -16.20 34.39 9.01
C PRO A 192 -14.83 33.72 9.15
N THR A 193 -14.60 32.97 10.23
CA THR A 193 -13.35 32.22 10.43
C THR A 193 -13.30 31.02 9.49
N ALA A 194 -14.41 30.27 9.37
CA ALA A 194 -14.52 29.17 8.43
C ALA A 194 -14.26 29.63 6.99
N VAL A 195 -14.94 30.71 6.56
CA VAL A 195 -14.77 31.28 5.22
C VAL A 195 -13.34 31.76 4.97
N ALA A 196 -12.68 32.33 5.99
CA ALA A 196 -11.28 32.75 5.88
C ALA A 196 -10.31 31.55 5.79
N THR A 197 -10.58 30.46 6.51
CA THR A 197 -9.81 29.21 6.46
C THR A 197 -9.95 28.54 5.10
N TRP A 198 -11.17 28.41 4.58
CA TRP A 198 -11.45 27.80 3.27
C TRP A 198 -10.72 28.48 2.10
N LYS A 199 -10.50 29.79 2.16
CA LYS A 199 -9.69 30.51 1.14
C LYS A 199 -8.26 30.00 1.03
N LYS A 200 -7.75 29.29 2.05
CA LYS A 200 -6.40 28.72 2.10
C LYS A 200 -6.36 27.25 1.69
N ILE A 201 -7.52 26.59 1.57
CA ILE A 201 -7.65 25.18 1.17
C ILE A 201 -7.65 25.13 -0.36
N ALA A 202 -6.46 25.23 -0.94
CA ALA A 202 -6.28 25.25 -2.40
C ALA A 202 -6.76 23.94 -3.06
N GLN A 203 -6.68 22.83 -2.33
CA GLN A 203 -7.05 21.50 -2.78
C GLN A 203 -8.56 21.28 -2.95
N CYS A 204 -9.42 22.16 -2.41
CA CYS A 204 -10.88 21.98 -2.50
C CYS A 204 -11.60 23.17 -3.13
N ARG A 205 -10.93 23.88 -4.03
CA ARG A 205 -11.49 25.09 -4.66
C ARG A 205 -12.69 24.76 -5.54
N SER A 206 -12.80 23.55 -6.07
CA SER A 206 -13.99 23.04 -6.78
C SER A 206 -15.28 23.26 -5.98
N ILE A 207 -15.21 23.25 -4.64
CA ILE A 207 -16.34 23.44 -3.72
C ILE A 207 -16.25 24.79 -3.00
N LEU A 208 -15.12 25.05 -2.34
CA LEU A 208 -14.97 26.10 -1.33
C LEU A 208 -14.62 27.48 -1.90
N PHE A 209 -14.24 27.56 -3.18
CA PHE A 209 -14.01 28.86 -3.82
C PHE A 209 -15.30 29.70 -3.73
N ASN A 210 -15.17 30.99 -3.40
CA ASN A 210 -16.32 31.91 -3.28
C ASN A 210 -17.50 31.33 -2.46
N ALA A 211 -17.22 30.72 -1.30
CA ALA A 211 -18.23 30.00 -0.50
C ALA A 211 -19.49 30.81 -0.15
N THR A 212 -19.39 32.14 0.00
CA THR A 212 -20.53 33.02 0.31
C THR A 212 -21.18 33.65 -0.92
N SER A 213 -20.67 33.39 -2.13
CA SER A 213 -21.16 34.00 -3.36
C SER A 213 -22.49 33.39 -3.78
N THR A 214 -23.43 34.25 -4.16
CA THR A 214 -24.73 33.88 -4.75
C THR A 214 -24.76 34.09 -6.26
N GLU A 215 -23.61 34.39 -6.88
CA GLU A 215 -23.52 34.52 -8.34
C GLU A 215 -23.86 33.19 -9.01
N GLN A 216 -24.58 33.23 -10.13
CA GLN A 216 -25.12 32.03 -10.78
C GLN A 216 -24.01 31.03 -11.14
N ALA A 217 -22.83 31.50 -11.57
CA ALA A 217 -21.70 30.62 -11.87
C ALA A 217 -21.19 29.82 -10.66
N ASP A 218 -21.24 30.41 -9.45
CA ASP A 218 -20.85 29.73 -8.22
C ASP A 218 -21.94 28.74 -7.77
N VAL A 219 -23.22 29.09 -7.98
CA VAL A 219 -24.36 28.19 -7.76
C VAL A 219 -24.30 26.97 -8.69
N ASP A 220 -24.11 27.20 -10.00
CA ASP A 220 -24.03 26.16 -11.03
C ASP A 220 -22.85 25.23 -10.80
N ARG A 221 -21.68 25.79 -10.45
CA ARG A 221 -20.51 25.00 -10.07
C ARG A 221 -20.83 24.05 -8.93
N ARG A 222 -21.41 24.54 -7.83
CA ARG A 222 -21.71 23.69 -6.66
C ARG A 222 -22.77 22.64 -6.98
N ALA A 223 -23.78 22.99 -7.79
CA ALA A 223 -24.75 22.02 -8.28
C ALA A 223 -24.08 20.91 -9.13
N ALA A 224 -23.13 21.27 -10.00
CA ALA A 224 -22.38 20.30 -10.80
C ALA A 224 -21.52 19.37 -9.94
N ILE A 225 -20.89 19.88 -8.87
CA ILE A 225 -20.16 19.02 -7.91
C ILE A 225 -21.11 18.07 -7.18
N SER A 226 -22.27 18.55 -6.70
CA SER A 226 -23.26 17.67 -6.05
C SER A 226 -23.69 16.53 -6.99
N ALA A 227 -23.97 16.84 -8.26
CA ALA A 227 -24.33 15.84 -9.27
C ALA A 227 -23.18 14.85 -9.57
N LEU A 228 -21.92 15.31 -9.55
CA LEU A 228 -20.76 14.43 -9.69
C LEU A 228 -20.63 13.47 -8.49
N ILE A 229 -20.87 13.95 -7.28
CA ILE A 229 -20.88 13.10 -6.08
C ILE A 229 -22.00 12.06 -6.15
N GLU A 230 -23.21 12.44 -6.60
CA GLU A 230 -24.30 11.49 -6.86
C GLU A 230 -23.89 10.43 -7.89
N THR A 231 -23.13 10.84 -8.92
CA THR A 231 -22.58 9.90 -9.92
C THR A 231 -21.59 8.91 -9.29
N TYR A 232 -20.67 9.38 -8.45
CA TYR A 232 -19.76 8.51 -7.69
C TYR A 232 -20.50 7.57 -6.73
N ASN A 233 -21.55 8.04 -6.06
CA ASN A 233 -22.37 7.20 -5.19
C ASN A 233 -23.10 6.12 -5.99
N GLY A 234 -23.63 6.43 -7.18
CA GLY A 234 -24.18 5.43 -8.10
C GLY A 234 -23.17 4.34 -8.45
N VAL A 235 -21.92 4.71 -8.70
CA VAL A 235 -20.82 3.77 -8.96
C VAL A 235 -20.51 2.88 -7.74
N LEU A 236 -20.47 3.45 -6.53
CA LEU A 236 -20.28 2.69 -5.29
C LEU A 236 -21.44 1.72 -5.03
N ALA A 237 -22.67 2.16 -5.27
CA ALA A 237 -23.87 1.34 -5.16
C ALA A 237 -23.84 0.17 -6.16
N ASP A 238 -23.54 0.45 -7.43
CA ASP A 238 -23.44 -0.57 -8.49
C ASP A 238 -22.36 -1.61 -8.17
N ALA A 239 -21.17 -1.17 -7.72
CA ALA A 239 -20.10 -2.08 -7.33
C ALA A 239 -20.51 -2.93 -6.11
N CYS A 240 -21.15 -2.33 -5.12
CA CYS A 240 -21.67 -3.05 -3.96
C CYS A 240 -22.70 -4.12 -4.37
N ALA A 241 -23.61 -3.81 -5.28
CA ALA A 241 -24.63 -4.75 -5.75
C ALA A 241 -24.05 -6.01 -6.44
N THR A 242 -22.79 -5.97 -6.88
CA THR A 242 -22.10 -7.15 -7.45
C THR A 242 -21.54 -8.12 -6.40
N HIS A 243 -21.49 -7.72 -5.12
CA HIS A 243 -20.92 -8.51 -4.04
C HIS A 243 -22.03 -9.06 -3.10
N PRO A 244 -22.13 -10.40 -2.92
CA PRO A 244 -23.26 -11.02 -2.20
C PRO A 244 -23.55 -10.54 -0.78
N HIS A 245 -22.53 -10.06 -0.05
CA HIS A 245 -22.64 -9.61 1.34
C HIS A 245 -22.36 -8.11 1.51
N CYS A 246 -22.45 -7.36 0.41
CA CYS A 246 -22.28 -5.92 0.45
C CYS A 246 -23.59 -5.20 0.75
N ILE A 247 -23.49 -4.14 1.54
CA ILE A 247 -24.59 -3.36 2.10
C ILE A 247 -24.31 -1.90 1.77
N TRP A 248 -25.02 -1.41 0.76
CA TRP A 248 -25.05 0.00 0.40
C TRP A 248 -25.91 0.78 1.40
N ASP A 249 -25.52 2.00 1.73
CA ASP A 249 -26.23 2.85 2.69
C ASP A 249 -27.46 3.57 2.11
N ASP A 250 -27.81 3.32 0.85
CA ASP A 250 -28.96 3.94 0.15
C ASP A 250 -28.89 5.47 0.19
N ASP A 251 -27.68 6.03 0.00
CA ASP A 251 -27.37 7.46 0.05
C ASP A 251 -27.60 8.11 1.43
N ALA A 252 -27.74 7.33 2.50
CA ALA A 252 -28.02 7.87 3.83
C ALA A 252 -26.95 8.84 4.36
N ALA A 253 -25.66 8.61 4.07
CA ALA A 253 -24.60 9.55 4.43
C ALA A 253 -24.57 10.79 3.52
N PHE A 254 -24.90 10.66 2.23
CA PHE A 254 -25.10 11.79 1.31
C PHE A 254 -26.25 12.69 1.76
N ASP A 255 -27.35 12.09 2.21
CA ASP A 255 -28.55 12.78 2.69
C ASP A 255 -28.47 13.25 4.14
N LEU A 256 -27.41 12.93 4.85
CA LEU A 256 -27.21 13.31 6.25
C LEU A 256 -27.28 14.84 6.41
N GLU A 257 -28.18 15.28 7.30
CA GLU A 257 -28.22 16.67 7.74
C GLU A 257 -27.22 16.91 8.88
N PHE A 258 -26.37 17.91 8.71
CA PHE A 258 -25.40 18.30 9.71
C PHE A 258 -25.37 19.82 9.93
N THR A 259 -24.96 20.19 11.13
CA THR A 259 -24.89 21.58 11.60
C THR A 259 -23.43 22.00 11.74
N GLY A 260 -23.18 23.28 12.01
CA GLY A 260 -21.81 23.75 12.25
C GLY A 260 -21.09 23.04 13.41
N ASN A 261 -21.79 22.45 14.38
CA ASN A 261 -21.15 21.70 15.48
C ASN A 261 -20.63 20.32 15.05
N ASP A 262 -21.14 19.81 13.93
CA ASP A 262 -20.72 18.52 13.36
C ASP A 262 -19.47 18.65 12.48
N VAL A 263 -18.95 19.87 12.32
CA VAL A 263 -17.76 20.21 11.55
C VAL A 263 -16.65 20.63 12.50
N SER A 264 -15.42 20.15 12.26
CA SER A 264 -14.24 20.47 13.04
C SER A 264 -14.05 21.98 13.22
N SER A 265 -13.66 22.38 14.43
CA SER A 265 -13.28 23.76 14.75
C SER A 265 -11.85 24.11 14.31
N ILE A 266 -11.07 23.13 13.84
CA ILE A 266 -9.67 23.32 13.43
C ILE A 266 -9.61 23.77 11.97
N ASP A 267 -10.22 23.00 11.07
CA ASP A 267 -10.15 23.25 9.63
C ASP A 267 -11.48 23.69 9.02
N TYR A 268 -12.57 23.63 9.78
CA TYR A 268 -13.93 23.92 9.32
C TYR A 268 -14.34 23.10 8.09
N PHE A 269 -13.78 21.90 7.94
CA PHE A 269 -13.93 21.06 6.74
C PHE A 269 -14.28 19.62 7.13
N HIS A 270 -13.43 18.95 7.92
CA HIS A 270 -13.67 17.56 8.31
C HIS A 270 -14.79 17.45 9.37
N PRO A 271 -15.43 16.27 9.52
CA PRO A 271 -16.37 16.04 10.61
C PRO A 271 -15.70 16.20 11.99
N SER A 272 -16.36 16.87 12.93
CA SER A 272 -15.98 16.86 14.34
C SER A 272 -16.28 15.49 14.97
N ALA A 273 -15.93 15.27 16.24
CA ALA A 273 -16.39 14.08 16.97
C ALA A 273 -17.93 13.90 16.92
N SER A 274 -18.72 14.99 16.92
CA SER A 274 -20.19 14.95 16.72
C SER A 274 -20.56 14.50 15.30
N GLY A 275 -19.83 14.97 14.29
CA GLY A 275 -20.02 14.51 12.90
C GLY A 275 -19.67 13.03 12.72
N GLN A 276 -18.58 12.57 13.34
CA GLN A 276 -18.19 11.15 13.37
C GLN A 276 -19.27 10.28 14.05
N GLN A 277 -19.86 10.76 15.14
CA GLN A 277 -20.98 10.08 15.80
C GLN A 277 -22.19 9.90 14.86
N LYS A 278 -22.51 10.91 14.04
CA LYS A 278 -23.59 10.81 13.06
C LYS A 278 -23.30 9.79 11.96
N LEU A 279 -22.07 9.76 11.42
CA LEU A 279 -21.66 8.76 10.45
C LEU A 279 -21.74 7.34 11.04
N ALA A 280 -21.32 7.16 12.30
CA ALA A 280 -21.42 5.89 13.01
C ALA A 280 -22.89 5.44 13.19
N ALA A 281 -23.79 6.38 13.49
CA ALA A 281 -25.21 6.10 13.63
C ALA A 281 -25.86 5.68 12.31
N VAL A 282 -25.54 6.37 11.20
CA VAL A 282 -26.02 6.00 9.86
C VAL A 282 -25.60 4.57 9.52
N ALA A 283 -24.31 4.25 9.67
CA ALA A 283 -23.79 2.92 9.36
C ALA A 283 -24.45 1.83 10.21
N TRP A 284 -24.66 2.10 11.49
CA TRP A 284 -25.33 1.16 12.40
C TRP A 284 -26.79 0.91 12.02
N ASP A 285 -27.54 1.96 11.71
CA ASP A 285 -28.95 1.84 11.33
C ASP A 285 -29.10 1.04 10.03
N VAL A 286 -28.23 1.27 9.03
CA VAL A 286 -28.21 0.50 7.79
C VAL A 286 -27.88 -0.98 8.05
N LEU A 287 -26.81 -1.27 8.80
CA LEU A 287 -26.36 -2.63 9.07
C LEU A 287 -27.34 -3.46 9.91
N THR A 288 -28.11 -2.82 10.78
CA THR A 288 -29.13 -3.50 11.58
C THR A 288 -30.44 -3.68 10.82
N ASN A 289 -30.82 -2.74 9.95
CA ASN A 289 -32.02 -2.84 9.12
C ASN A 289 -31.89 -3.85 7.97
N SER A 290 -30.68 -4.15 7.50
CA SER A 290 -30.42 -5.19 6.50
C SER A 290 -30.66 -6.62 7.01
N GLY A 291 -30.81 -6.80 8.33
CA GLY A 291 -31.01 -8.11 8.97
C GLY A 291 -29.73 -8.92 9.17
N GLU A 292 -28.57 -8.37 8.79
CA GLU A 292 -27.25 -9.00 8.93
C GLU A 292 -26.77 -9.02 10.39
N LEU A 293 -27.17 -8.04 11.21
CA LEU A 293 -26.91 -8.02 12.66
C LEU A 293 -28.19 -8.27 13.45
N THR A 294 -28.31 -9.45 14.08
CA THR A 294 -29.40 -9.67 15.05
C THR A 294 -29.01 -9.08 16.40
N THR A 295 -29.83 -8.17 16.92
CA THR A 295 -29.75 -7.77 18.32
C THR A 295 -30.31 -8.88 19.20
N SER A 296 -29.44 -9.71 19.78
CA SER A 296 -29.89 -10.72 20.74
C SER A 296 -30.37 -10.02 22.01
N SER A 297 -31.69 -10.02 22.20
CA SER A 297 -32.30 -9.70 23.48
C SER A 297 -32.05 -10.85 24.45
N GLY A 298 -30.93 -10.79 25.17
CA GLY A 298 -30.69 -11.39 26.50
C GLY A 298 -30.60 -12.92 26.61
N ALA A 299 -29.44 -13.42 27.06
CA ALA A 299 -29.28 -14.23 28.29
C ALA A 299 -27.91 -14.95 28.36
N GLY A 300 -27.24 -14.83 29.51
CA GLY A 300 -26.54 -15.97 30.12
C GLY A 300 -25.01 -16.02 30.02
N VAL A 301 -24.34 -15.52 31.07
CA VAL A 301 -22.93 -15.73 31.39
C VAL A 301 -22.64 -17.22 31.65
N GLY A 302 -21.54 -17.75 31.10
CA GLY A 302 -20.97 -19.07 31.46
C GLY A 302 -19.46 -19.11 31.25
N GLU A 303 -18.72 -19.42 32.33
CA GLU A 303 -17.25 -19.40 32.46
C GLU A 303 -16.52 -20.68 31.97
N ARG A 304 -15.32 -20.48 31.39
CA ARG A 304 -14.04 -21.27 31.46
C ARG A 304 -13.94 -22.66 30.76
N PRO A 305 -12.72 -23.22 30.50
CA PRO A 305 -11.35 -22.83 30.90
C PRO A 305 -10.24 -22.88 29.81
N SER A 306 -9.05 -22.43 30.21
CA SER A 306 -7.74 -22.43 29.53
C SER A 306 -7.05 -23.80 29.40
N THR A 307 -6.30 -24.02 28.32
CA THR A 307 -5.18 -24.99 28.25
C THR A 307 -4.01 -24.50 27.39
N GLU A 308 -2.83 -24.62 27.99
CA GLU A 308 -1.45 -24.71 27.48
C GLU A 308 -1.23 -24.95 25.97
N LEU A 309 -0.30 -24.16 25.40
CA LEU A 309 0.33 -24.37 24.10
C LEU A 309 1.67 -25.09 24.28
N ASP A 310 1.79 -26.28 23.68
CA ASP A 310 3.03 -27.03 23.56
C ASP A 310 4.01 -26.37 22.57
N VAL A 311 5.27 -26.27 23.00
CA VAL A 311 6.40 -25.76 22.23
C VAL A 311 6.94 -26.85 21.31
N VAL A 312 6.87 -26.65 20.00
CA VAL A 312 7.64 -27.44 19.02
C VAL A 312 8.84 -26.61 18.56
N LYS A 313 10.02 -27.03 19.00
CA LYS A 313 11.31 -26.62 18.44
C LYS A 313 11.50 -27.32 17.09
N ASN A 314 11.90 -26.59 16.06
CA ASN A 314 12.60 -27.16 14.93
C ASN A 314 13.87 -26.35 14.65
N GLU A 315 14.98 -27.06 14.76
CA GLU A 315 16.33 -26.65 14.36
C GLU A 315 16.41 -26.50 12.84
N LEU A 316 17.03 -25.42 12.38
CA LEU A 316 17.56 -25.31 11.03
C LEU A 316 19.08 -25.43 11.13
N ASP A 317 19.64 -26.49 10.56
CA ASP A 317 21.07 -26.61 10.32
C ASP A 317 21.40 -26.21 8.87
N PRO A 318 22.54 -25.53 8.62
CA PRO A 318 22.88 -24.90 7.36
C PRO A 318 23.84 -25.76 6.51
N ALA A 319 23.76 -25.64 5.17
CA ALA A 319 24.90 -25.63 4.22
C ALA A 319 24.45 -26.07 2.81
N GLY A 320 24.91 -25.32 1.80
CA GLY A 320 25.20 -25.88 0.48
C GLY A 320 24.57 -25.16 -0.72
N ALA A 321 25.20 -24.08 -1.18
CA ALA A 321 25.35 -23.81 -2.62
C ALA A 321 26.45 -22.76 -2.82
N SER A 322 27.65 -23.26 -3.11
CA SER A 322 28.80 -22.50 -3.59
C SER A 322 28.51 -21.90 -4.97
N GLY A 323 29.07 -20.72 -5.21
CA GLY A 323 28.97 -19.98 -6.46
C GLY A 323 29.45 -20.76 -7.68
N SER A 324 28.75 -20.53 -8.79
CA SER A 324 29.24 -20.76 -10.13
C SER A 324 28.70 -19.63 -11.00
N ARG A 325 29.61 -18.77 -11.49
CA ARG A 325 29.36 -17.90 -12.65
C ARG A 325 28.79 -18.75 -13.78
N LEU A 326 27.50 -18.63 -14.05
CA LEU A 326 26.88 -19.19 -15.25
C LEU A 326 26.97 -18.16 -16.37
N THR A 327 28.09 -18.17 -17.08
CA THR A 327 28.07 -17.86 -18.51
C THR A 327 27.35 -19.01 -19.21
N ALA A 328 26.03 -18.96 -19.27
CA ALA A 328 25.23 -19.95 -19.98
C ALA A 328 24.38 -19.26 -21.04
N LYS A 329 24.95 -19.09 -22.24
CA LYS A 329 24.19 -19.20 -23.49
C LYS A 329 23.69 -20.65 -23.63
N GLY A 330 22.80 -21.07 -22.73
CA GLY A 330 22.16 -22.37 -22.76
C GLY A 330 20.94 -22.29 -23.66
N LYS A 331 20.94 -23.00 -24.79
CA LYS A 331 19.73 -23.23 -25.58
C LYS A 331 18.70 -23.94 -24.68
N LEU A 332 17.65 -23.21 -24.31
CA LEU A 332 16.44 -23.77 -23.72
C LEU A 332 15.84 -24.81 -24.69
N GLY A 333 15.46 -25.97 -24.16
CA GLY A 333 14.74 -26.99 -24.92
C GLY A 333 13.40 -26.44 -25.40
N ALA A 334 13.02 -26.81 -26.61
CA ALA A 334 11.81 -26.33 -27.28
C ALA A 334 10.53 -26.73 -26.53
N SER A 335 10.08 -25.88 -25.60
CA SER A 335 8.66 -25.49 -25.62
C SER A 335 8.50 -24.55 -26.81
N ASP A 336 7.39 -24.64 -27.54
CA ASP A 336 7.13 -23.71 -28.64
C ASP A 336 7.02 -22.30 -28.05
N ALA A 337 8.09 -21.51 -28.18
CA ALA A 337 8.13 -20.15 -27.68
C ALA A 337 6.97 -19.36 -28.30
N LEU A 338 6.28 -18.57 -27.48
CA LEU A 338 5.24 -17.67 -27.96
C LEU A 338 5.93 -16.46 -28.58
N GLU A 339 5.94 -16.41 -29.91
CA GLU A 339 6.62 -15.38 -30.69
C GLU A 339 5.73 -14.12 -30.77
N VAL A 340 6.30 -13.00 -30.32
CA VAL A 340 5.62 -11.72 -30.19
C VAL A 340 6.36 -10.65 -30.99
N ALA A 341 5.63 -9.76 -31.65
CA ALA A 341 6.20 -8.60 -32.34
C ALA A 341 5.36 -7.32 -32.04
N PRO A 342 5.92 -6.11 -32.14
CA PRO A 342 5.21 -4.87 -31.80
C PRO A 342 3.85 -4.66 -32.47
N LYS A 343 3.68 -5.17 -33.69
CA LYS A 343 2.43 -5.11 -34.47
C LYS A 343 1.87 -6.51 -34.77
N GLY A 344 2.28 -7.50 -33.96
CA GLY A 344 1.82 -8.88 -34.10
C GLY A 344 0.32 -8.98 -33.87
N SER A 345 -0.36 -9.68 -34.76
CA SER A 345 -1.82 -9.91 -34.72
C SER A 345 -2.19 -11.37 -34.96
N GLY A 346 -1.18 -12.24 -35.09
CA GLY A 346 -1.39 -13.67 -35.24
C GLY A 346 -2.04 -14.26 -34.00
N SER A 347 -2.97 -15.20 -34.17
CA SER A 347 -3.55 -15.93 -33.03
C SER A 347 -2.68 -17.12 -32.60
N ALA A 348 -1.71 -17.53 -33.41
CA ALA A 348 -0.86 -18.68 -33.15
C ALA A 348 0.40 -18.37 -32.33
N CYS A 349 0.81 -17.10 -32.22
CA CYS A 349 2.06 -16.69 -31.55
C CYS A 349 3.28 -17.49 -32.04
N SER A 350 3.45 -17.59 -33.37
CA SER A 350 4.51 -18.39 -33.99
C SER A 350 5.41 -17.52 -34.85
N THR A 351 6.60 -17.99 -35.23
CA THR A 351 7.56 -17.19 -36.02
C THR A 351 6.97 -16.66 -37.33
N GLY A 352 6.10 -17.43 -37.99
CA GLY A 352 5.42 -17.02 -39.23
C GLY A 352 4.15 -16.19 -39.02
N SER A 353 3.64 -16.11 -37.79
CA SER A 353 2.45 -15.36 -37.41
C SER A 353 2.56 -14.91 -35.96
N PRO A 354 3.45 -13.93 -35.67
CA PRO A 354 3.67 -13.45 -34.31
C PRO A 354 2.44 -12.71 -33.81
N CYS A 355 2.19 -12.80 -32.51
CA CYS A 355 1.04 -12.20 -31.85
C CYS A 355 1.42 -10.94 -31.06
N SER A 356 0.46 -10.28 -30.44
CA SER A 356 0.74 -9.19 -29.48
C SER A 356 1.23 -9.76 -28.14
N LEU A 357 1.89 -8.93 -27.34
CA LEU A 357 2.38 -9.34 -26.01
C LEU A 357 1.23 -9.73 -25.08
N GLU A 358 0.13 -8.97 -25.09
CA GLU A 358 -1.07 -9.29 -24.30
C GLU A 358 -1.67 -10.64 -24.72
N THR A 359 -1.67 -10.94 -26.02
CA THR A 359 -2.17 -12.21 -26.55
C THR A 359 -1.31 -13.38 -26.07
N ALA A 360 0.02 -13.22 -26.07
CA ALA A 360 0.93 -14.24 -25.58
C ALA A 360 0.78 -14.46 -24.06
N LEU A 361 0.73 -13.40 -23.26
CA LEU A 361 0.53 -13.48 -21.81
C LEU A 361 -0.80 -14.15 -21.45
N GLY A 362 -1.86 -13.92 -22.22
CA GLY A 362 -3.16 -14.59 -22.04
C GLY A 362 -3.17 -16.07 -22.43
N LYS A 363 -2.11 -16.57 -23.11
CA LYS A 363 -1.95 -17.97 -23.51
C LYS A 363 -0.93 -18.73 -22.69
N ALA A 364 0.08 -18.03 -22.17
CA ALA A 364 1.23 -18.63 -21.52
C ALA A 364 0.83 -19.45 -20.28
N GLY A 365 1.40 -20.64 -20.17
CA GLY A 365 1.30 -21.50 -19.00
C GLY A 365 2.56 -21.47 -18.15
N GLU A 366 2.57 -22.31 -17.12
CA GLU A 366 3.71 -22.47 -16.22
C GLU A 366 5.02 -22.76 -16.98
N GLY A 367 6.03 -21.90 -16.80
CA GLY A 367 7.35 -22.07 -17.39
C GLY A 367 7.46 -21.79 -18.89
N ASP A 368 6.40 -21.27 -19.53
CA ASP A 368 6.47 -20.87 -20.94
C ASP A 368 7.42 -19.69 -21.16
N VAL A 369 7.92 -19.60 -22.40
CA VAL A 369 8.79 -18.52 -22.86
C VAL A 369 8.06 -17.69 -23.91
N ILE A 370 7.93 -16.39 -23.65
CA ILE A 370 7.47 -15.38 -24.60
C ILE A 370 8.70 -14.68 -25.16
N THR A 371 8.89 -14.81 -26.47
CA THR A 371 10.06 -14.24 -27.17
C THR A 371 9.65 -12.97 -27.91
N LEU A 372 10.29 -11.85 -27.53
CA LEU A 372 10.05 -10.53 -28.12
C LEU A 372 10.94 -10.34 -29.35
N ALA A 373 10.33 -10.12 -30.51
CA ALA A 373 11.04 -9.65 -31.69
C ALA A 373 11.59 -8.23 -31.49
N ASP A 374 12.54 -7.85 -32.34
CA ASP A 374 13.11 -6.51 -32.32
C ASP A 374 12.05 -5.43 -32.62
N GLY A 375 12.19 -4.28 -31.97
CA GLY A 375 11.41 -3.08 -32.24
C GLY A 375 10.76 -2.45 -31.02
N ASP A 376 10.02 -1.38 -31.31
CA ASP A 376 9.36 -0.54 -30.31
C ASP A 376 7.92 -1.00 -30.06
N TYR A 377 7.68 -1.46 -28.82
CA TYR A 377 6.38 -1.90 -28.32
C TYR A 377 5.50 -0.74 -27.82
N GLY A 378 6.04 0.47 -27.80
CA GLY A 378 5.35 1.67 -27.35
C GLY A 378 4.99 1.64 -25.86
N SER A 379 3.93 2.37 -25.51
CA SER A 379 3.39 2.37 -24.16
C SER A 379 2.44 1.20 -23.94
N MET A 380 2.75 0.35 -22.97
CA MET A 380 1.93 -0.81 -22.63
C MET A 380 1.40 -0.75 -21.21
N GLU A 381 0.15 -1.19 -21.06
CA GLU A 381 -0.48 -1.46 -19.79
C GLU A 381 -1.01 -2.89 -19.79
N LEU A 382 -0.26 -3.75 -19.12
CA LEU A 382 -0.49 -5.18 -19.12
C LEU A 382 -1.33 -5.52 -17.89
N ASN A 383 -2.61 -5.75 -18.14
CA ASN A 383 -3.60 -6.03 -17.12
C ASN A 383 -4.06 -7.50 -17.20
N GLY A 384 -4.03 -8.19 -16.07
CA GLY A 384 -4.61 -9.53 -15.96
C GLY A 384 -3.82 -10.65 -16.65
N GLY A 385 -4.31 -11.86 -16.47
CA GLY A 385 -3.59 -13.10 -16.75
C GLY A 385 -4.09 -14.15 -15.76
N ALA A 386 -5.37 -14.51 -15.87
CA ALA A 386 -6.02 -15.41 -14.90
C ALA A 386 -5.28 -16.76 -14.82
N ASN A 387 -4.72 -17.20 -15.94
CA ASN A 387 -3.81 -18.33 -16.08
C ASN A 387 -2.49 -18.18 -15.31
N LEU A 388 -2.07 -16.95 -14.97
CA LEU A 388 -0.78 -16.64 -14.36
C LEU A 388 -0.84 -16.49 -12.83
N LYS A 389 -2.03 -16.34 -12.23
CA LYS A 389 -2.22 -15.99 -10.80
C LYS A 389 -1.72 -17.01 -9.77
N SER A 390 -1.34 -18.22 -10.18
CA SER A 390 -0.98 -19.30 -9.26
C SER A 390 0.11 -20.20 -9.83
N LEU A 391 0.96 -19.65 -10.69
CA LEU A 391 2.05 -20.42 -11.27
C LEU A 391 3.13 -20.69 -10.23
N LYS A 392 3.60 -21.95 -10.19
CA LYS A 392 4.78 -22.29 -9.37
C LYS A 392 6.08 -21.84 -10.04
N SER A 393 6.06 -21.68 -11.36
CA SER A 393 7.19 -21.22 -12.17
C SER A 393 6.74 -20.08 -13.08
N ASN A 394 7.47 -18.96 -13.02
CA ASN A 394 7.14 -17.78 -13.80
C ASN A 394 7.16 -18.06 -15.30
N VAL A 395 6.31 -17.36 -16.04
CA VAL A 395 6.48 -17.16 -17.48
C VAL A 395 7.70 -16.27 -17.68
N LEU A 396 8.57 -16.62 -18.62
CA LEU A 396 9.71 -15.80 -19.01
C LEU A 396 9.35 -14.93 -20.22
N VAL A 397 9.47 -13.61 -20.09
CA VAL A 397 9.38 -12.65 -21.19
C VAL A 397 10.77 -12.09 -21.43
N GLY A 398 11.29 -12.24 -22.66
CA GLY A 398 12.60 -11.71 -23.01
C GLY A 398 12.83 -11.61 -24.52
N PRO A 399 13.92 -10.97 -24.95
CA PRO A 399 14.20 -10.76 -26.37
C PRO A 399 14.53 -12.06 -27.10
N ALA A 400 14.20 -12.09 -28.39
CA ALA A 400 14.82 -12.99 -29.34
C ALA A 400 16.34 -12.76 -29.39
N PRO A 401 17.16 -13.75 -29.81
CA PRO A 401 18.57 -13.52 -30.03
C PRO A 401 18.83 -12.29 -30.91
N ASP A 402 19.71 -11.40 -30.44
CA ASP A 402 20.11 -10.15 -31.11
C ASP A 402 19.01 -9.08 -31.25
N ALA A 403 17.82 -9.28 -30.65
CA ALA A 403 16.77 -8.28 -30.58
C ALA A 403 16.94 -7.35 -29.38
N THR A 404 16.53 -6.08 -29.52
CA THR A 404 16.53 -5.09 -28.44
C THR A 404 15.14 -4.44 -28.33
N PRO A 405 14.14 -5.14 -27.75
CA PRO A 405 12.80 -4.62 -27.62
C PRO A 405 12.78 -3.41 -26.67
N THR A 406 12.11 -2.34 -27.08
CA THR A 406 11.96 -1.12 -26.29
C THR A 406 10.51 -0.84 -25.93
N PHE A 407 10.29 -0.25 -24.76
CA PHE A 407 8.98 0.21 -24.29
C PHE A 407 9.05 1.69 -23.88
N ASP A 408 8.18 2.53 -24.43
CA ASP A 408 8.06 3.94 -24.05
C ASP A 408 7.50 4.11 -22.63
N ARG A 409 6.71 3.14 -22.16
CA ARG A 409 6.19 3.02 -20.80
C ARG A 409 5.73 1.59 -20.61
N LEU A 410 6.01 1.01 -19.45
CA LEU A 410 5.58 -0.37 -19.17
C LEU A 410 4.93 -0.45 -17.79
N LYS A 411 3.60 -0.62 -17.76
CA LYS A 411 2.85 -0.88 -16.53
C LYS A 411 2.49 -2.37 -16.46
N ILE A 412 3.06 -3.05 -15.47
CA ILE A 412 2.89 -4.47 -15.21
C ILE A 412 1.89 -4.64 -14.07
N ALA A 413 0.74 -5.22 -14.39
CA ALA A 413 -0.30 -5.65 -13.45
C ALA A 413 -0.65 -7.13 -13.68
N VAL A 414 0.35 -7.91 -14.09
CA VAL A 414 0.27 -9.36 -14.35
C VAL A 414 1.21 -10.11 -13.39
N PRO A 415 0.74 -11.13 -12.65
CA PRO A 415 1.57 -11.86 -11.68
C PRO A 415 2.47 -12.92 -12.33
N SER A 416 3.47 -13.38 -11.59
CA SER A 416 4.30 -14.54 -11.91
C SER A 416 4.98 -14.46 -13.29
N VAL A 417 5.51 -13.27 -13.63
CA VAL A 417 6.28 -13.04 -14.85
C VAL A 417 7.72 -12.64 -14.52
N THR A 418 8.67 -13.25 -15.22
CA THR A 418 10.05 -12.81 -15.27
C THR A 418 10.27 -11.98 -16.51
N TRP A 419 10.61 -10.71 -16.34
CA TRP A 419 10.99 -9.78 -17.41
C TRP A 419 12.50 -9.76 -17.50
N ARG A 420 13.04 -10.15 -18.65
CA ARG A 420 14.48 -10.29 -18.84
C ARG A 420 15.00 -9.49 -20.02
N ASP A 421 16.11 -8.78 -19.81
CA ASP A 421 16.89 -8.11 -20.86
C ASP A 421 16.06 -7.16 -21.76
N ILE A 422 15.07 -6.47 -21.18
CA ILE A 422 14.24 -5.48 -21.87
C ILE A 422 14.70 -4.05 -21.58
N THR A 423 14.43 -3.12 -22.51
CA THR A 423 14.71 -1.69 -22.31
C THR A 423 13.42 -0.89 -22.17
N VAL A 424 13.33 -0.02 -21.16
CA VAL A 424 12.19 0.88 -20.93
C VAL A 424 12.71 2.33 -20.87
N THR A 425 12.14 3.21 -21.70
CA THR A 425 12.56 4.62 -21.85
C THR A 425 11.61 5.62 -21.18
N GLY A 426 10.47 5.14 -20.67
CA GLY A 426 9.62 5.87 -19.72
C GLY A 426 9.30 5.03 -18.48
N VAL A 427 8.46 5.54 -17.59
CA VAL A 427 8.34 4.95 -16.24
C VAL A 427 7.89 3.49 -16.32
N MET A 428 8.62 2.63 -15.62
CA MET A 428 8.27 1.22 -15.44
C MET A 428 7.50 1.08 -14.13
N TYR A 429 6.33 0.46 -14.17
CA TYR A 429 5.51 0.21 -12.99
C TYR A 429 5.33 -1.28 -12.77
N VAL A 430 5.51 -1.73 -11.53
CA VAL A 430 5.08 -3.05 -11.07
C VAL A 430 4.02 -2.81 -10.00
N ASN A 431 2.76 -2.86 -10.42
CA ASN A 431 1.61 -2.54 -9.58
C ASN A 431 0.86 -3.81 -9.20
N LYS A 432 0.16 -3.79 -8.07
CA LYS A 432 -0.77 -4.88 -7.73
C LYS A 432 -1.75 -5.09 -8.89
N PRO A 433 -2.03 -6.36 -9.27
CA PRO A 433 -1.71 -7.59 -8.56
C PRO A 433 -0.42 -8.31 -9.04
N ALA A 434 0.58 -7.62 -9.59
CA ALA A 434 1.80 -8.23 -10.15
C ALA A 434 2.77 -8.83 -9.11
N VAL A 435 2.28 -9.74 -8.26
CA VAL A 435 3.09 -10.48 -7.30
C VAL A 435 4.00 -11.51 -7.98
N ASP A 436 5.05 -11.92 -7.29
CA ASP A 436 6.06 -12.87 -7.79
C ASP A 436 6.73 -12.40 -9.10
N THR A 437 6.77 -11.08 -9.33
CA THR A 437 7.43 -10.48 -10.49
C THR A 437 8.94 -10.50 -10.31
N ARG A 438 9.66 -10.91 -11.36
CA ARG A 438 11.12 -10.80 -11.42
C ARG A 438 11.54 -9.89 -12.55
N LEU A 439 12.36 -8.90 -12.26
CA LEU A 439 13.04 -8.06 -13.24
C LEU A 439 14.51 -8.45 -13.23
N GLU A 440 15.01 -8.95 -14.36
CA GLU A 440 16.36 -9.51 -14.48
C GLU A 440 17.08 -8.86 -15.68
N GLY A 441 18.16 -8.12 -15.45
CA GLY A 441 18.87 -7.49 -16.58
C GLY A 441 18.08 -6.40 -17.29
N VAL A 442 17.08 -5.79 -16.65
CA VAL A 442 16.30 -4.72 -17.30
C VAL A 442 17.11 -3.44 -17.35
N HIS A 443 16.91 -2.66 -18.41
CA HIS A 443 17.51 -1.34 -18.56
C HIS A 443 16.42 -0.27 -18.58
N VAL A 444 16.39 0.58 -17.58
CA VAL A 444 15.46 1.71 -17.47
C VAL A 444 16.24 3.01 -17.62
N SER A 445 15.96 3.77 -18.67
CA SER A 445 16.75 4.95 -19.06
C SER A 445 15.89 6.21 -19.12
N GLY A 446 16.39 7.32 -18.59
CA GLY A 446 15.71 8.62 -18.61
C GLY A 446 14.57 8.77 -17.59
N THR A 447 14.36 7.76 -16.75
CA THR A 447 13.15 7.57 -15.95
C THR A 447 13.41 6.62 -14.76
N GLY A 448 12.37 6.08 -14.13
CA GLY A 448 12.46 5.23 -12.94
C GLY A 448 11.57 4.01 -12.95
N LEU A 449 11.79 3.15 -11.95
CA LEU A 449 10.98 1.97 -11.63
C LEU A 449 10.18 2.20 -10.35
N PHE A 450 8.88 1.97 -10.44
CA PHE A 450 7.92 2.23 -9.38
C PHE A 450 7.32 0.89 -8.94
N LEU A 451 7.82 0.38 -7.82
CA LEU A 451 7.36 -0.86 -7.20
C LEU A 451 6.25 -0.56 -6.20
N ARG A 452 5.06 -1.08 -6.50
CA ARG A 452 3.84 -1.01 -5.67
C ARG A 452 3.23 -2.38 -5.40
N SER A 453 3.90 -3.45 -5.81
CA SER A 453 3.46 -4.83 -5.61
C SER A 453 4.37 -5.59 -4.64
N HIS A 454 3.91 -6.76 -4.20
CA HIS A 454 4.60 -7.60 -3.23
C HIS A 454 5.42 -8.69 -3.91
N HIS A 455 6.38 -9.28 -3.20
CA HIS A 455 7.18 -10.40 -3.70
C HIS A 455 7.88 -10.08 -5.02
N VAL A 456 8.51 -8.89 -5.10
CA VAL A 456 9.18 -8.43 -6.32
C VAL A 456 10.69 -8.54 -6.16
N THR A 457 11.34 -9.13 -7.15
CA THR A 457 12.80 -9.17 -7.23
C THR A 457 13.30 -8.34 -8.41
N VAL A 458 14.27 -7.47 -8.18
CA VAL A 458 14.96 -6.66 -9.20
C VAL A 458 16.43 -6.97 -9.12
N THR A 459 16.99 -7.56 -10.19
CA THR A 459 18.37 -8.02 -10.18
C THR A 459 19.12 -7.70 -11.45
N ASN A 460 20.43 -7.48 -11.32
CA ASN A 460 21.36 -7.33 -12.44
C ASN A 460 20.94 -6.23 -13.43
N SER A 461 20.18 -5.23 -12.97
CA SER A 461 19.52 -4.24 -13.82
C SER A 461 20.21 -2.89 -13.75
N LEU A 462 20.02 -2.08 -14.80
CA LEU A 462 20.59 -0.74 -14.93
C LEU A 462 19.46 0.31 -14.95
N PHE A 463 19.58 1.31 -14.08
CA PHE A 463 18.69 2.46 -14.00
C PHE A 463 19.53 3.72 -14.17
N GLU A 464 19.32 4.50 -15.23
CA GLU A 464 20.20 5.66 -15.49
C GLU A 464 19.50 6.90 -16.07
N GLY A 465 20.07 8.07 -15.76
CA GLY A 465 19.78 9.31 -16.48
C GLY A 465 18.41 9.94 -16.20
N GLY A 466 17.78 9.64 -15.06
CA GLY A 466 16.51 10.24 -14.67
C GLY A 466 16.63 11.71 -14.26
N SER A 467 15.50 12.42 -14.29
CA SER A 467 15.43 13.83 -13.89
C SER A 467 14.15 14.09 -13.10
N SER A 468 14.31 14.53 -11.84
CA SER A 468 13.25 14.76 -10.85
C SER A 468 12.27 13.59 -10.75
N VAL A 469 12.85 12.40 -10.65
CA VAL A 469 12.22 11.10 -10.51
C VAL A 469 13.23 10.19 -9.81
N ASP A 470 12.77 9.21 -9.06
CA ASP A 470 13.67 8.25 -8.43
C ASP A 470 14.05 7.14 -9.40
N GLY A 471 15.25 6.58 -9.26
CA GLY A 471 15.68 5.43 -10.06
C GLY A 471 14.87 4.18 -9.74
N ILE A 472 14.80 3.82 -8.45
CA ILE A 472 13.91 2.78 -7.95
C ILE A 472 13.13 3.33 -6.75
N GLN A 473 11.81 3.21 -6.82
CA GLN A 473 10.91 3.62 -5.75
C GLN A 473 10.09 2.44 -5.24
N VAL A 474 10.28 2.10 -3.97
CA VAL A 474 9.53 1.06 -3.26
C VAL A 474 8.53 1.73 -2.33
N GLY A 475 7.24 1.54 -2.61
CA GLY A 475 6.17 2.21 -1.87
C GLY A 475 4.98 1.30 -1.63
N GLY A 476 4.54 1.13 -0.39
CA GLY A 476 3.35 0.30 -0.10
C GLY A 476 3.53 -1.18 -0.47
N ALA A 477 4.78 -1.67 -0.48
CA ALA A 477 5.16 -3.00 -0.95
C ALA A 477 5.71 -3.86 0.20
N SER A 478 5.69 -5.18 0.01
CA SER A 478 6.36 -6.11 0.92
C SER A 478 7.18 -7.17 0.19
N ASP A 479 8.19 -7.70 0.88
CA ASP A 479 9.03 -8.79 0.39
C ASP A 479 9.70 -8.44 -0.93
N VAL A 480 10.39 -7.30 -0.93
CA VAL A 480 11.08 -6.76 -2.11
C VAL A 480 12.57 -7.01 -1.98
N LEU A 481 13.15 -7.59 -3.02
CA LEU A 481 14.60 -7.77 -3.15
C LEU A 481 15.12 -6.91 -4.30
N ILE A 482 16.01 -5.96 -4.00
CA ILE A 482 16.76 -5.17 -4.97
C ILE A 482 18.23 -5.56 -4.81
N GLU A 483 18.73 -6.39 -5.72
CA GLU A 483 20.05 -7.01 -5.60
C GLU A 483 20.92 -6.89 -6.85
N ASN A 484 22.19 -6.50 -6.69
CA ASN A 484 23.15 -6.43 -7.80
C ASN A 484 22.74 -5.50 -8.96
N ASN A 485 22.11 -4.37 -8.65
CA ASN A 485 21.71 -3.37 -9.65
C ASN A 485 22.68 -2.18 -9.68
N GLU A 486 22.72 -1.47 -10.80
CA GLU A 486 23.38 -0.18 -10.95
C GLU A 486 22.32 0.91 -11.12
N VAL A 487 22.36 1.94 -10.26
CA VAL A 487 21.48 3.12 -10.35
C VAL A 487 22.35 4.36 -10.37
N ARG A 488 22.29 5.16 -11.44
CA ARG A 488 23.18 6.31 -11.58
C ARG A 488 22.63 7.51 -12.35
N ASP A 489 23.25 8.65 -12.10
CA ASP A 489 23.10 9.88 -12.87
C ASP A 489 21.66 10.45 -12.85
N TYR A 490 21.06 10.56 -11.66
CA TYR A 490 19.73 11.16 -11.46
C TYR A 490 19.83 12.62 -11.04
N ASP A 491 19.32 13.52 -11.88
CA ASP A 491 19.40 14.98 -11.68
C ASP A 491 18.07 15.61 -11.24
N GLN A 492 18.09 16.91 -10.94
CA GLN A 492 16.92 17.70 -10.52
C GLN A 492 16.49 18.76 -11.55
N ASN A 493 16.76 18.53 -12.83
CA ASN A 493 16.55 19.54 -13.87
C ASN A 493 15.08 19.76 -14.26
N LYS A 494 14.16 18.84 -13.94
CA LYS A 494 12.72 19.03 -14.16
C LYS A 494 12.06 19.70 -12.96
N ASN A 495 11.36 20.81 -13.18
CA ASN A 495 10.60 21.48 -12.11
C ASN A 495 9.20 20.89 -11.95
N ASN A 496 9.10 19.74 -11.27
CA ASN A 496 7.85 19.01 -11.03
C ASN A 496 7.53 18.83 -9.54
N GLY A 497 8.30 19.45 -8.64
CA GLY A 497 8.12 19.32 -7.19
C GLY A 497 8.51 17.96 -6.60
N LEU A 498 9.10 17.06 -7.40
CA LEU A 498 9.61 15.77 -6.94
C LEU A 498 11.11 15.84 -6.71
N HIS A 499 11.64 14.97 -5.86
CA HIS A 499 13.08 14.79 -5.69
C HIS A 499 13.62 13.74 -6.68
N ALA A 500 14.95 13.67 -6.79
CA ALA A 500 15.63 12.65 -7.59
C ALA A 500 16.60 11.86 -6.70
N ASP A 501 16.17 10.66 -6.34
CA ASP A 501 16.93 9.70 -5.53
C ASP A 501 17.37 8.50 -6.38
N CYS A 502 18.46 7.83 -6.01
CA CYS A 502 18.79 6.54 -6.62
C CYS A 502 17.76 5.49 -6.18
N VAL A 503 17.62 5.30 -4.86
CA VAL A 503 16.60 4.41 -4.27
C VAL A 503 15.84 5.12 -3.18
N GLN A 504 14.51 5.14 -3.31
CA GLN A 504 13.60 5.58 -2.26
C GLN A 504 12.75 4.41 -1.77
N VAL A 505 12.65 4.27 -0.44
CA VAL A 505 11.72 3.34 0.22
C VAL A 505 10.80 4.13 1.15
N PHE A 506 9.50 3.85 1.08
CA PHE A 506 8.51 4.36 2.02
C PHE A 506 7.39 3.33 2.22
N ASP A 507 6.71 3.39 3.37
CA ASP A 507 5.50 2.60 3.66
C ASP A 507 5.59 1.10 3.30
N SER A 508 6.76 0.49 3.53
CA SER A 508 7.06 -0.85 3.04
C SER A 508 7.65 -1.74 4.14
N THR A 509 7.46 -3.05 4.00
CA THR A 509 7.91 -4.05 4.99
C THR A 509 8.76 -5.12 4.32
N ASN A 510 9.78 -5.65 4.99
CA ASN A 510 10.63 -6.71 4.46
C ASN A 510 11.26 -6.34 3.10
N VAL A 511 12.01 -5.23 3.07
CA VAL A 511 12.72 -4.77 1.87
C VAL A 511 14.21 -5.01 2.06
N THR A 512 14.83 -5.70 1.11
CA THR A 512 16.28 -5.93 1.07
C THR A 512 16.92 -5.19 -0.09
N LEU A 513 17.86 -4.30 0.21
CA LEU A 513 18.78 -3.68 -0.73
C LEU A 513 20.16 -4.32 -0.55
N ARG A 514 20.58 -5.17 -1.49
CA ARG A 514 21.86 -5.89 -1.40
C ARG A 514 22.77 -5.67 -2.62
N ALA A 515 24.07 -5.49 -2.40
CA ALA A 515 25.06 -5.55 -3.48
C ALA A 515 24.81 -4.57 -4.64
N ASN A 516 24.11 -3.46 -4.41
CA ASN A 516 23.83 -2.47 -5.44
C ASN A 516 24.96 -1.44 -5.54
N LYS A 517 25.14 -0.89 -6.74
CA LYS A 517 26.03 0.24 -7.02
C LYS A 517 25.17 1.47 -7.31
N LEU A 518 25.20 2.44 -6.41
CA LEU A 518 24.39 3.66 -6.48
C LEU A 518 25.32 4.86 -6.59
N SER A 519 25.17 5.73 -7.60
CA SER A 519 26.06 6.87 -7.78
C SER A 519 25.38 8.09 -8.39
N ASN A 520 25.92 9.29 -8.13
CA ASN A 520 25.52 10.53 -8.81
C ASN A 520 24.00 10.84 -8.79
N CYS A 521 23.35 10.61 -7.65
CA CYS A 521 21.94 10.97 -7.46
C CYS A 521 21.83 12.30 -6.67
N TYR A 522 21.01 13.22 -7.19
CA TYR A 522 20.97 14.61 -6.74
C TYR A 522 20.58 14.77 -5.27
N ASN A 523 19.52 14.08 -4.81
CA ASN A 523 18.99 14.24 -3.45
C ASN A 523 19.58 13.21 -2.48
N ALA A 524 19.43 11.92 -2.77
CA ALA A 524 20.05 10.85 -2.01
C ALA A 524 20.42 9.61 -2.84
N GLY A 525 21.45 8.89 -2.40
CA GLY A 525 21.73 7.52 -2.85
C GLY A 525 20.65 6.55 -2.34
N ILE A 526 20.44 6.53 -1.03
CA ILE A 526 19.32 5.79 -0.41
C ILE A 526 18.55 6.73 0.50
N ILE A 527 17.22 6.77 0.37
CA ILE A 527 16.35 7.51 1.29
C ILE A 527 15.22 6.63 1.83
N LEU A 528 15.03 6.70 3.15
CA LEU A 528 13.84 6.23 3.83
C LEU A 528 12.96 7.46 4.09
N SER A 529 11.76 7.50 3.51
CA SER A 529 10.90 8.68 3.54
C SER A 529 9.48 8.38 4.00
N SER A 530 8.69 9.44 4.18
CA SER A 530 7.43 9.37 4.90
C SER A 530 6.24 8.86 4.12
N GLY A 531 6.30 8.75 2.79
CA GLY A 531 5.16 8.32 1.97
C GLY A 531 3.80 8.88 2.44
N LYS A 532 2.82 8.00 2.62
CA LYS A 532 1.54 8.17 3.33
C LYS A 532 1.66 8.09 4.85
N GLY A 533 2.78 7.60 5.38
CA GLY A 533 3.13 7.67 6.79
C GLY A 533 2.75 6.44 7.60
N THR A 534 2.60 5.29 6.95
CA THR A 534 2.28 4.00 7.60
C THR A 534 3.49 3.41 8.32
N GLY A 535 4.69 3.91 8.03
CA GLY A 535 5.92 3.40 8.62
C GLY A 535 6.58 2.33 7.77
N MET A 536 7.79 1.97 8.15
CA MET A 536 8.58 0.92 7.52
C MET A 536 9.02 -0.08 8.57
N LYS A 537 9.12 -1.34 8.19
CA LYS A 537 9.52 -2.40 9.11
C LYS A 537 10.39 -3.44 8.42
N ASP A 538 11.40 -3.94 9.13
CA ASP A 538 12.27 -5.03 8.66
C ASP A 538 12.95 -4.66 7.32
N ILE A 539 13.72 -3.56 7.33
CA ILE A 539 14.47 -3.09 6.17
C ILE A 539 15.93 -3.51 6.30
N LEU A 540 16.46 -4.19 5.29
CA LEU A 540 17.85 -4.63 5.23
C LEU A 540 18.59 -3.90 4.11
N ILE A 541 19.65 -3.17 4.47
CA ILE A 541 20.56 -2.50 3.54
C ILE A 541 21.95 -3.07 3.77
N GLU A 542 22.45 -3.90 2.85
CA GLU A 542 23.75 -4.54 3.04
C GLU A 542 24.62 -4.66 1.79
N SER A 543 25.94 -4.56 1.97
CA SER A 543 26.92 -4.79 0.90
C SER A 543 26.76 -3.87 -0.31
N ASN A 544 26.19 -2.67 -0.15
CA ASN A 544 26.04 -1.73 -1.26
C ASN A 544 27.25 -0.79 -1.37
N PHE A 545 27.59 -0.42 -2.60
CA PHE A 545 28.39 0.78 -2.89
C PHE A 545 27.42 1.93 -3.09
N VAL A 546 27.53 2.95 -2.25
CA VAL A 546 26.65 4.11 -2.30
C VAL A 546 27.49 5.37 -2.33
N GLN A 547 27.52 5.99 -3.49
CA GLN A 547 28.31 7.18 -3.74
C GLN A 547 27.41 8.37 -4.01
N GLY A 548 27.64 9.47 -3.30
CA GLY A 548 27.01 10.75 -3.62
C GLY A 548 27.52 11.33 -4.94
N CYS A 549 27.29 12.62 -5.16
CA CYS A 549 27.80 13.29 -6.36
C CYS A 549 29.32 13.46 -6.28
N ILE A 550 30.06 12.72 -7.10
CA ILE A 550 31.52 12.82 -7.21
C ILE A 550 31.91 14.24 -7.62
N VAL A 551 31.28 14.73 -8.70
CA VAL A 551 31.42 16.11 -9.16
C VAL A 551 30.17 16.90 -8.79
N LYS A 552 30.33 17.81 -7.84
CA LYS A 552 29.25 18.75 -7.48
C LYS A 552 29.02 19.73 -8.62
N SER A 553 27.86 19.62 -9.25
CA SER A 553 27.42 20.44 -10.37
C SER A 553 26.00 20.96 -10.14
N SER A 554 25.45 21.73 -11.09
CA SER A 554 24.03 22.08 -11.06
C SER A 554 23.13 20.85 -11.13
N ASN A 555 23.58 19.79 -11.81
CA ASN A 555 22.82 18.57 -12.05
C ASN A 555 22.94 17.57 -10.90
N CYS A 556 23.97 17.68 -10.06
CA CYS A 556 24.18 16.81 -8.91
C CYS A 556 24.82 17.63 -7.78
N GLN A 557 24.00 18.19 -6.88
CA GLN A 557 24.46 19.20 -5.90
C GLN A 557 25.17 18.61 -4.66
N GLY A 558 25.47 17.32 -4.67
CA GLY A 558 26.12 16.64 -3.54
C GLY A 558 25.13 16.26 -2.45
N GLY A 559 24.02 15.62 -2.85
CA GLY A 559 23.04 15.00 -1.96
C GLY A 559 23.65 14.01 -0.96
N SER A 560 22.79 13.45 -0.12
CA SER A 560 23.23 12.49 0.90
C SER A 560 23.62 11.16 0.25
N ALA A 561 24.66 10.49 0.75
CA ALA A 561 24.87 9.09 0.38
C ALA A 561 23.70 8.25 0.91
N ALA A 562 23.27 8.53 2.15
CA ALA A 562 22.05 7.94 2.72
C ALA A 562 21.35 8.90 3.68
N ASP A 563 20.01 8.97 3.61
CA ASP A 563 19.16 9.60 4.62
C ASP A 563 18.17 8.56 5.18
N LEU A 564 18.47 8.05 6.38
CA LEU A 564 17.81 6.89 6.98
C LEU A 564 17.06 7.25 8.27
N ARG A 565 16.70 8.52 8.43
CA ARG A 565 16.20 9.09 9.70
C ARG A 565 14.68 9.03 9.86
N TYR A 566 13.97 8.31 9.00
CA TYR A 566 12.52 8.32 9.08
C TYR A 566 12.04 7.63 10.36
N VAL A 567 11.46 8.43 11.26
CA VAL A 567 11.16 8.07 12.65
C VAL A 567 10.17 6.93 12.84
N LYS A 568 9.37 6.59 11.82
CA LYS A 568 8.46 5.44 11.83
C LYS A 568 9.07 4.19 11.20
N THR A 569 10.39 4.05 11.27
CA THR A 569 11.09 2.86 10.79
C THR A 569 11.46 1.97 11.98
N GLU A 570 11.06 0.70 11.94
CA GLU A 570 11.40 -0.32 12.92
C GLU A 570 12.28 -1.41 12.28
N ASN A 571 13.22 -1.98 13.04
CA ASN A 571 14.09 -3.08 12.61
C ASN A 571 14.86 -2.77 11.31
N LEU A 572 15.44 -1.57 11.24
CA LEU A 572 16.36 -1.21 10.16
C LEU A 572 17.75 -1.84 10.42
N VAL A 573 18.24 -2.63 9.48
CA VAL A 573 19.60 -3.18 9.50
C VAL A 573 20.39 -2.57 8.35
N VAL A 574 21.45 -1.83 8.68
CA VAL A 574 22.41 -1.24 7.74
C VAL A 574 23.76 -1.83 8.05
N ARG A 575 24.28 -2.71 7.18
CA ARG A 575 25.55 -3.37 7.46
C ARG A 575 26.44 -3.59 6.26
N ASN A 576 27.75 -3.53 6.49
CA ASN A 576 28.75 -3.78 5.45
C ASN A 576 28.50 -2.94 4.19
N ASN A 577 28.06 -1.67 4.30
CA ASN A 577 27.96 -0.78 3.14
C ASN A 577 29.17 0.14 3.06
N SER A 578 29.54 0.53 1.84
CA SER A 578 30.57 1.56 1.60
C SER A 578 29.90 2.85 1.12
N PHE A 579 29.85 3.86 1.98
CA PHE A 579 29.28 5.18 1.68
C PHE A 579 30.39 6.20 1.39
N SER A 580 30.42 6.73 0.16
CA SER A 580 31.37 7.74 -0.31
C SER A 580 30.66 8.96 -0.90
N GLY A 581 31.36 10.09 -1.08
CA GLY A 581 30.89 11.21 -1.90
C GLY A 581 29.65 11.98 -1.41
N GLY A 582 29.15 11.68 -0.20
CA GLY A 582 27.94 12.29 0.35
C GLY A 582 27.78 12.02 1.85
N SER A 583 26.87 12.75 2.50
CA SER A 583 26.63 12.55 3.94
C SER A 583 25.79 11.31 4.22
N VAL A 584 26.12 10.58 5.28
CA VAL A 584 25.23 9.57 5.88
C VAL A 584 24.51 10.21 7.06
N ARG A 585 23.19 10.05 7.10
CA ARG A 585 22.33 10.56 8.16
C ARG A 585 21.54 9.40 8.75
N ILE A 586 21.74 9.15 10.03
CA ILE A 586 21.07 8.08 10.78
C ILE A 586 20.78 8.54 12.20
N ASP A 587 19.53 8.35 12.62
CA ASP A 587 19.04 8.66 13.95
C ASP A 587 18.78 7.35 14.71
N PRO A 588 18.76 7.35 16.05
CA PRO A 588 18.32 6.20 16.82
C PRO A 588 16.88 5.79 16.46
N LEU A 589 16.71 4.53 16.02
CA LEU A 589 15.42 3.95 15.67
C LEU A 589 15.19 2.63 16.43
N PRO A 590 13.92 2.24 16.70
CA PRO A 590 13.61 0.96 17.33
C PRO A 590 14.19 -0.21 16.53
N GLY A 591 15.02 -1.04 17.18
CA GLY A 591 15.63 -2.21 16.54
C GLY A 591 16.72 -1.90 15.52
N LEU A 592 17.24 -0.67 15.46
CA LEU A 592 18.31 -0.29 14.54
C LEU A 592 19.59 -1.11 14.77
N VAL A 593 20.14 -1.63 13.68
CA VAL A 593 21.51 -2.15 13.60
C VAL A 593 22.25 -1.35 12.54
N PHE A 594 23.27 -0.60 12.94
CA PHE A 594 24.18 0.08 12.03
C PHE A 594 25.59 -0.45 12.29
N ASP A 595 26.01 -1.47 11.54
CA ASP A 595 27.19 -2.27 11.85
C ASP A 595 28.13 -2.41 10.65
N ARG A 596 29.44 -2.25 10.83
CA ARG A 596 30.45 -2.54 9.77
C ARG A 596 30.32 -1.71 8.51
N ASN A 597 29.84 -0.48 8.60
CA ASN A 597 29.79 0.40 7.45
C ASN A 597 31.08 1.20 7.33
N ILE A 598 31.45 1.58 6.11
CA ILE A 598 32.40 2.66 5.86
C ILE A 598 31.59 3.91 5.57
N VAL A 599 31.84 4.97 6.33
CA VAL A 599 31.12 6.24 6.26
C VAL A 599 32.13 7.36 5.98
N ALA A 600 32.20 7.80 4.73
CA ALA A 600 33.10 8.88 4.33
C ALA A 600 32.76 10.21 5.03
N TYR A 601 31.46 10.48 5.25
CA TYR A 601 31.03 11.69 5.97
C TYR A 601 29.79 11.44 6.84
N LEU A 602 29.97 11.53 8.16
CA LEU A 602 28.89 11.42 9.14
C LEU A 602 28.25 12.79 9.44
N ALA A 603 26.93 12.90 9.26
CA ALA A 603 26.24 14.19 9.41
C ALA A 603 25.98 14.59 10.88
N ASP A 604 25.74 13.61 11.74
CA ASP A 604 25.42 13.78 13.16
C ASP A 604 26.38 12.95 14.02
N CYS A 605 27.02 13.61 14.99
CA CYS A 605 27.99 12.96 15.86
C CYS A 605 27.40 11.98 16.87
N THR A 606 26.07 12.01 17.05
CA THR A 606 25.34 11.14 17.97
C THR A 606 24.79 9.88 17.30
N SER A 607 25.02 9.72 15.99
CA SER A 607 24.58 8.58 15.22
C SER A 607 25.04 7.25 15.84
N PRO A 608 24.13 6.31 16.14
CA PRO A 608 24.48 5.02 16.72
C PRO A 608 25.17 4.13 15.68
N MET A 609 26.28 3.50 16.06
CA MET A 609 26.99 2.55 15.19
C MET A 609 27.91 1.61 15.96
N THR A 610 28.19 0.46 15.37
CA THR A 610 29.21 -0.49 15.83
C THR A 610 30.10 -0.94 14.68
N ASN A 611 31.32 -1.35 15.01
CA ASN A 611 32.25 -1.98 14.08
C ASN A 611 32.49 -1.19 12.78
N SER A 612 32.30 0.13 12.76
CA SER A 612 32.26 0.96 11.54
C SER A 612 33.49 1.87 11.42
N ILE A 613 33.80 2.28 10.19
CA ILE A 613 34.86 3.25 9.90
C ILE A 613 34.22 4.58 9.56
N VAL A 614 34.62 5.65 10.24
CA VAL A 614 34.19 7.03 9.95
C VAL A 614 35.39 7.86 9.53
N GLU A 615 35.42 8.29 8.27
CA GLU A 615 36.55 9.07 7.75
C GLU A 615 36.46 10.53 8.18
N LYS A 616 35.28 11.14 8.02
CA LYS A 616 35.01 12.55 8.35
C LYS A 616 33.63 12.71 8.98
N TRP A 617 33.41 13.82 9.66
CA TRP A 617 32.14 14.17 10.27
C TRP A 617 31.90 15.68 10.25
N ASN A 618 30.69 16.08 10.62
CA ASN A 618 30.34 17.48 10.81
C ASN A 618 31.00 18.08 12.06
N ALA A 619 32.19 18.69 11.88
CA ALA A 619 32.94 19.33 12.96
C ALA A 619 32.22 20.51 13.66
N LYS A 620 31.07 20.98 13.12
CA LYS A 620 30.22 21.95 13.81
C LYS A 620 29.30 21.31 14.86
N SER A 621 29.04 20.01 14.75
CA SER A 621 28.20 19.25 15.67
C SER A 621 29.02 18.77 16.89
N CYS A 622 30.27 18.37 16.69
CA CYS A 622 31.18 17.92 17.75
C CYS A 622 32.65 18.04 17.32
N GLU A 623 33.57 17.94 18.29
CA GLU A 623 35.00 17.77 18.00
C GLU A 623 35.29 16.36 17.45
N GLU A 624 34.76 15.33 18.10
CA GLU A 624 34.83 13.92 17.69
C GLU A 624 33.50 13.21 18.04
N PRO A 625 32.97 12.32 17.17
CA PRO A 625 31.74 11.58 17.46
C PRO A 625 31.92 10.60 18.62
N ASP A 626 30.93 10.51 19.51
CA ASP A 626 30.97 9.65 20.71
C ASP A 626 31.18 8.16 20.37
N ALA A 627 30.74 7.75 19.19
CA ALA A 627 30.88 6.38 18.71
C ALA A 627 32.32 6.02 18.30
N VAL A 628 33.17 6.99 17.93
CA VAL A 628 34.54 6.73 17.48
C VAL A 628 35.40 6.22 18.62
N GLY A 629 36.21 5.19 18.36
CA GLY A 629 37.09 4.57 19.35
C GLY A 629 36.36 3.64 20.35
N SER A 630 35.05 3.44 20.19
CA SER A 630 34.24 2.54 21.01
C SER A 630 33.52 1.50 20.15
N ALA A 631 33.08 0.39 20.74
CA ALA A 631 32.28 -0.66 20.09
C ALA A 631 32.82 -1.14 18.72
N GLY A 632 34.15 -1.21 18.58
CA GLY A 632 34.83 -1.64 17.36
C GLY A 632 34.89 -0.59 16.24
N ASN A 633 34.33 0.60 16.47
CA ASN A 633 34.42 1.72 15.54
C ASN A 633 35.81 2.36 15.57
N ARG A 634 36.22 2.93 14.43
CA ARG A 634 37.42 3.75 14.34
C ARG A 634 37.30 4.84 13.29
N THR A 635 38.26 5.75 13.31
CA THR A 635 38.49 6.69 12.21
C THR A 635 39.67 6.24 11.32
N GLY A 636 39.84 6.89 10.17
CA GLY A 636 40.91 6.66 9.22
C GLY A 636 40.38 6.50 7.80
N ASP A 637 41.16 6.96 6.83
CA ASP A 637 40.83 6.89 5.41
C ASP A 637 40.80 5.43 4.92
N VAL A 638 39.87 5.13 4.02
CA VAL A 638 39.83 3.88 3.26
C VAL A 638 40.39 4.11 1.87
N LEU A 639 41.18 3.17 1.37
CA LEU A 639 41.78 3.27 0.04
C LEU A 639 40.96 2.45 -0.94
N TYR A 640 40.33 3.13 -1.90
CA TYR A 640 39.55 2.52 -2.97
C TYR A 640 40.36 2.34 -4.25
N VAL A 641 39.96 1.38 -5.10
CA VAL A 641 40.56 1.15 -6.42
C VAL A 641 40.38 2.37 -7.32
N ASP A 642 39.16 2.88 -7.43
CA ASP A 642 38.84 4.11 -8.17
C ASP A 642 37.58 4.76 -7.59
N GLU A 643 37.75 5.54 -6.53
CA GLU A 643 36.65 6.27 -5.92
C GLU A 643 36.01 7.25 -6.92
N GLU A 644 36.78 7.95 -7.76
CA GLU A 644 36.21 8.90 -8.73
C GLU A 644 35.41 8.21 -9.85
N GLY A 645 35.73 6.96 -10.17
CA GLY A 645 34.98 6.12 -11.11
C GLY A 645 33.82 5.34 -10.48
N GLY A 646 33.62 5.44 -9.16
CA GLY A 646 32.59 4.68 -8.42
C GLY A 646 32.97 3.23 -8.10
N ASP A 647 34.22 2.86 -8.31
CA ASP A 647 34.77 1.57 -7.90
C ASP A 647 35.26 1.63 -6.46
N LEU A 648 34.35 1.32 -5.52
CA LEU A 648 34.62 1.31 -4.08
C LEU A 648 35.17 -0.03 -3.58
N HIS A 649 35.70 -0.88 -4.46
CA HIS A 649 36.55 -2.00 -4.02
C HIS A 649 37.81 -1.46 -3.34
N LEU A 650 38.41 -2.25 -2.45
CA LEU A 650 39.55 -1.79 -1.69
C LEU A 650 40.81 -1.87 -2.57
N ALA A 651 41.60 -0.80 -2.61
CA ALA A 651 42.95 -0.88 -3.16
C ALA A 651 43.89 -1.60 -2.17
N GLU A 652 43.58 -1.51 -0.88
CA GLU A 652 44.30 -2.17 0.20
C GLU A 652 43.30 -2.73 1.23
N ALA A 653 43.10 -4.06 1.26
CA ALA A 653 42.16 -4.69 2.19
C ALA A 653 42.38 -4.30 3.67
N GLY A 654 43.62 -3.99 4.06
CA GLY A 654 43.97 -3.52 5.41
C GLY A 654 43.36 -2.16 5.77
N SER A 655 43.06 -1.30 4.79
CA SER A 655 42.47 0.03 5.05
C SER A 655 41.05 -0.05 5.59
N ALA A 656 40.35 -1.19 5.40
CA ALA A 656 39.00 -1.43 5.92
C ALA A 656 38.98 -2.33 7.18
N ALA A 657 40.15 -2.66 7.74
CA ALA A 657 40.24 -3.53 8.91
C ALA A 657 39.69 -2.83 10.17
N ILE A 658 38.96 -3.57 10.99
CA ILE A 658 38.40 -3.13 12.28
C ILE A 658 38.76 -4.14 13.39
N THR A 659 38.59 -3.75 14.65
CA THR A 659 38.66 -4.69 15.79
C THR A 659 37.25 -4.93 16.30
N PRO A 660 36.63 -6.06 15.96
CA PRO A 660 35.19 -6.21 16.21
C PRO A 660 34.83 -6.27 17.69
N ALA A 661 33.68 -5.70 18.03
CA ALA A 661 33.05 -5.79 19.33
C ALA A 661 31.61 -6.33 19.21
N GLY A 662 31.16 -7.05 20.24
CA GLY A 662 29.80 -7.60 20.29
C GLY A 662 29.56 -8.75 19.28
N PRO A 663 28.28 -9.06 18.99
CA PRO A 663 27.91 -10.10 18.03
C PRO A 663 28.53 -9.88 16.65
N GLN A 664 29.06 -10.95 16.06
CA GLN A 664 29.80 -10.92 14.79
C GLN A 664 28.89 -11.26 13.59
N VAL A 665 27.76 -10.55 13.47
CA VAL A 665 26.80 -10.80 12.38
C VAL A 665 27.15 -9.92 11.19
N GLN A 666 27.63 -10.53 10.12
CA GLN A 666 28.02 -9.85 8.89
C GLN A 666 26.87 -9.86 7.87
N ALA A 667 27.02 -9.08 6.81
CA ALA A 667 26.21 -9.28 5.62
C ALA A 667 26.43 -10.68 5.03
N ARG A 668 25.44 -11.16 4.26
CA ARG A 668 25.44 -12.49 3.65
C ARG A 668 26.70 -12.77 2.82
N ALA A 669 27.13 -11.79 2.04
CA ALA A 669 28.29 -11.78 1.16
C ALA A 669 28.68 -10.33 0.85
N ASP A 670 29.85 -10.12 0.29
CA ASP A 670 30.29 -8.82 -0.22
C ASP A 670 29.57 -8.46 -1.53
N ILE A 671 29.93 -7.32 -2.12
CA ILE A 671 29.28 -6.81 -3.34
C ILE A 671 29.48 -7.72 -4.57
N ASP A 672 30.53 -8.54 -4.59
CA ASP A 672 30.82 -9.49 -5.66
C ASP A 672 30.28 -10.90 -5.36
N GLY A 673 29.65 -11.09 -4.19
CA GLY A 673 29.10 -12.36 -3.75
C GLY A 673 30.08 -13.26 -3.02
N GLU A 674 31.24 -12.74 -2.61
CA GLU A 674 32.25 -13.46 -1.84
C GLU A 674 32.00 -13.35 -0.32
N PRO A 675 32.49 -14.30 0.50
CA PRO A 675 32.36 -14.20 1.95
C PRO A 675 33.11 -12.97 2.52
N LEU A 676 32.46 -12.26 3.45
CA LEU A 676 33.10 -11.18 4.21
C LEU A 676 33.83 -11.74 5.44
N GLU A 677 34.95 -11.13 5.82
CA GLU A 677 35.68 -11.46 7.04
C GLU A 677 35.16 -10.68 8.25
N PRO A 678 35.00 -11.30 9.44
CA PRO A 678 34.42 -10.62 10.61
C PRO A 678 35.23 -9.43 11.10
N ALA A 679 36.42 -9.17 10.58
CA ALA A 679 37.25 -8.02 10.94
C ALA A 679 37.31 -6.95 9.84
N VAL A 680 36.35 -6.95 8.90
CA VAL A 680 36.27 -6.01 7.79
C VAL A 680 34.96 -5.22 7.84
N ALA A 681 35.07 -3.91 7.64
CA ALA A 681 33.95 -3.01 7.39
C ALA A 681 33.82 -2.75 5.89
N GLY A 682 32.65 -2.29 5.46
CA GLY A 682 32.36 -1.99 4.06
C GLY A 682 31.84 -3.18 3.27
N ALA A 683 31.54 -2.91 2.01
CA ALA A 683 30.83 -3.79 1.10
C ALA A 683 31.74 -4.73 0.29
N ALA A 684 33.06 -4.53 0.32
CA ALA A 684 34.01 -5.34 -0.42
C ALA A 684 34.95 -6.08 0.53
N ALA A 685 35.20 -7.36 0.27
CA ALA A 685 36.20 -8.11 1.03
C ALA A 685 37.63 -7.75 0.62
N ARG A 686 37.83 -7.18 -0.57
CA ARG A 686 39.15 -6.92 -1.16
C ARG A 686 39.24 -5.67 -1.99
#